data_AF-A0A498L271-F1
#
_entry.id   AF-A0A498L271-F1
#
_cell.length_a   1.000
_cell.length_b   1.000
_cell.length_c   1.000
_cell.angle_alpha   90.00
_cell.angle_beta   90.00
_cell.angle_gamma   90.00
#
_symmetry.space_group_name_H-M   'P 1'
#
loop_
_entity.id
_entity.type
_entity.pdbx_description
1 polymer ?
#
loop_
_entity_poly.entity_id
_entity_poly.type
_entity_poly.pdbx_seq_one_letter_code
_entity_poly.pdbx_strand_id
1 'polypeptide(L)'
;MLRREVRLRKEYLYRKAQEDRLHAIEDKKQKLKSALDENRLIPTEVRKEALELQKLLEFEDEGGEGVSSHMDDEYKWAGVEDPKVMVTTSREPSSRLKMFAKEMKLMFPGAQRMNRGNHEVKTLVHACKANNVTDLVIVHETRDGLVVCHLPFGPTAYFTLYNVVMRHDVPDIGTMSEAYPHLIFHNFTSRLGRRVSNILKYLFPVPKEDSRRVITFANTDDFISFRHHTYKKTDHKNVELTEVNVRPGQTVYDSLDKALKVRGLSQDCCAVFRLLEGRKRLTEWDTDITPLVGEELLVEVLDDVPLTMHNFVRKTFFKLAYCDFCHKFLFNGFRCQTCGYKFHQHCSSKVPTVCVDMDTVTKRCVSNTEDCPSIMIYPATNSISQSDIPISADSLGGEQLSPTSGFRVFMRGEDGQESSPKPSTSPPHLGSPGRRPPKSPSEPKERKQSSSDDKKKVHRGGYRDSSYYWEVHSREVNMLKRIGAGSFGTVYKGKWHGDVAIKILKVTEPTPEQLQAFKNEMQVLRKTRHVNILLFMGFMTKPNFAIITQWCEGSSLYRHLHVTETKFDTMRRIDVARQTAQGMDYLHAKNIIHRDLKSNNIFLHEGWTVKIGDFGLATVKSRWSGSQQVEQPSGSILWMAPEVIRMQDTNPYTFQSDVYGYGVVLYELMSGTLPYSNINNRDQIIFMVGRGYLSPDLSKLYSNCPKSMKRLIIDCLKFKRDERPLFPQILVGIEQVQDLLPKIERSASEPSLHRAVHAEDLNPLLLHTTRLMPL
;
A
#
# COMPACT_ATOMS: atom_id res chain seq x y z
N MET A 1 0.04 -24.63 43.18
CA MET A 1 -0.67 -23.73 42.23
C MET A 1 -0.60 -24.24 40.78
N LEU A 2 0.58 -24.49 40.19
CA LEU A 2 0.73 -24.96 38.80
C LEU A 2 -0.07 -26.23 38.44
N ARG A 3 -0.08 -27.28 39.28
CA ARG A 3 -0.85 -28.52 39.01
C ARG A 3 -2.36 -28.27 38.96
N ARG A 4 -2.86 -27.34 39.79
CA ARG A 4 -4.26 -26.92 39.79
C ARG A 4 -4.61 -26.16 38.52
N GLU A 5 -3.75 -25.25 38.06
CA GLU A 5 -3.96 -24.51 36.81
C GLU A 5 -3.96 -25.43 35.57
N VAL A 6 -3.04 -26.41 35.52
CA VAL A 6 -2.99 -27.40 34.43
C VAL A 6 -4.27 -28.25 34.42
N ARG A 7 -4.74 -28.68 35.60
CA ARG A 7 -6.01 -29.40 35.73
C ARG A 7 -7.19 -28.57 35.27
N LEU A 8 -7.33 -27.33 35.77
CA LEU A 8 -8.41 -26.42 35.40
C LEU A 8 -8.40 -26.10 33.90
N ARG A 9 -7.22 -25.96 33.29
CA ARG A 9 -7.12 -25.77 31.83
C ARG A 9 -7.57 -27.00 31.05
N LYS A 10 -7.22 -28.21 31.50
CA LYS A 10 -7.69 -29.46 30.89
C LYS A 10 -9.20 -29.62 31.01
N GLU A 11 -9.76 -29.32 32.19
CA GLU A 11 -11.20 -29.33 32.42
C GLU A 11 -11.93 -28.29 31.55
N TYR A 12 -11.38 -27.07 31.42
CA TYR A 12 -11.91 -26.05 30.51
C TYR A 12 -11.90 -26.50 29.04
N LEU A 13 -10.78 -27.02 28.54
CA LEU A 13 -10.69 -27.52 27.17
C LEU A 13 -11.65 -28.69 26.90
N TYR A 14 -11.83 -29.58 27.88
CA TYR A 14 -12.78 -30.68 27.80
C TYR A 14 -14.24 -30.17 27.72
N ARG A 15 -14.63 -29.22 28.59
CA ARG A 15 -15.97 -28.60 28.55
C ARG A 15 -16.24 -27.92 27.22
N LYS A 16 -15.29 -27.12 26.73
CA LYS A 16 -15.40 -26.43 25.43
C LYS A 16 -15.61 -27.40 24.26
N ALA A 17 -14.90 -28.54 24.26
CA ALA A 17 -15.07 -29.56 23.24
C ALA A 17 -16.46 -30.23 23.31
N GLN A 18 -17.05 -30.37 24.51
CA GLN A 18 -18.42 -30.86 24.66
C GLN A 18 -19.43 -29.81 24.20
N GLU A 19 -19.24 -28.53 24.54
CA GLU A 19 -20.08 -27.41 24.09
C GLU A 19 -20.10 -27.29 22.56
N ASP A 20 -18.94 -27.31 21.90
CA ASP A 20 -18.85 -27.26 20.44
C ASP A 20 -19.60 -28.43 19.77
N ARG A 21 -19.52 -29.63 20.38
CA ARG A 21 -20.27 -30.80 19.92
C ARG A 21 -21.77 -30.63 20.11
N LEU A 22 -22.20 -30.10 21.26
CA LEU A 22 -23.60 -29.84 21.56
C LEU A 22 -24.18 -28.76 20.63
N HIS A 23 -23.45 -27.67 20.37
CA HIS A 23 -23.88 -26.61 19.46
C HIS A 23 -24.05 -27.12 18.02
N ALA A 24 -23.17 -28.01 17.56
CA ALA A 24 -23.32 -28.63 16.24
C ALA A 24 -24.55 -29.54 16.15
N ILE A 25 -24.92 -30.21 17.25
CA ILE A 25 -26.14 -31.00 17.35
C ILE A 25 -27.36 -30.07 17.35
N GLU A 26 -27.30 -28.97 18.10
CA GLU A 26 -28.36 -27.96 18.19
C GLU A 26 -28.64 -27.30 16.84
N ASP A 27 -27.60 -26.88 16.10
CA ASP A 27 -27.74 -26.32 14.76
C ASP A 27 -28.43 -27.30 13.79
N LYS A 28 -28.13 -28.61 13.92
CA LYS A 28 -28.79 -29.66 13.13
C LYS A 28 -30.25 -29.85 13.55
N LYS A 29 -30.54 -29.81 14.86
CA LYS A 29 -31.92 -29.85 15.39
C LYS A 29 -32.74 -28.68 14.89
N GLN A 30 -32.20 -27.46 14.95
CA GLN A 30 -32.89 -26.25 14.47
C GLN A 30 -33.18 -26.32 12.97
N LYS A 31 -32.22 -26.77 12.14
CA LYS A 31 -32.43 -27.00 10.70
C LYS A 31 -33.53 -28.04 10.42
N LEU A 32 -33.58 -29.11 11.21
CA LEU A 32 -34.61 -30.14 11.10
C LEU A 32 -35.98 -29.58 11.50
N LYS A 33 -36.06 -28.89 12.65
CA LYS A 33 -37.26 -28.22 13.15
C LYS A 33 -37.82 -27.24 12.13
N SER A 34 -36.98 -26.35 11.57
CA SER A 34 -37.41 -25.42 10.52
C SER A 34 -37.92 -26.11 9.26
N ALA A 35 -37.31 -27.22 8.86
CA ALA A 35 -37.76 -27.96 7.67
C ALA A 35 -39.11 -28.65 7.90
N LEU A 36 -39.35 -29.15 9.11
CA LEU A 36 -40.63 -29.73 9.53
C LEU A 36 -41.72 -28.66 9.63
N ASP A 37 -41.43 -27.53 10.29
CA ASP A 37 -42.36 -26.42 10.50
C ASP A 37 -42.78 -25.75 9.17
N GLU A 38 -41.83 -25.57 8.24
CA GLU A 38 -42.08 -24.97 6.92
C GLU A 38 -42.55 -25.99 5.87
N ASN A 39 -42.71 -27.27 6.26
CA ASN A 39 -43.08 -28.39 5.39
C ASN A 39 -42.21 -28.47 4.11
N ARG A 40 -40.90 -28.28 4.28
CA ARG A 40 -39.89 -28.32 3.22
C ARG A 40 -39.13 -29.64 3.22
N LEU A 41 -38.52 -29.99 2.09
CA LEU A 41 -37.65 -31.17 2.00
C LEU A 41 -36.48 -31.06 2.98
N ILE A 42 -36.26 -32.11 3.77
CA ILE A 42 -35.17 -32.16 4.76
C ILE A 42 -33.81 -32.01 4.04
N PRO A 43 -32.93 -31.09 4.50
CA PRO A 43 -31.60 -30.89 3.95
C PRO A 43 -30.78 -32.20 3.91
N THR A 44 -30.03 -32.41 2.83
CA THR A 44 -29.20 -33.61 2.61
C THR A 44 -28.20 -33.88 3.75
N GLU A 45 -27.71 -32.83 4.40
CA GLU A 45 -26.78 -32.87 5.53
C GLU A 45 -27.39 -33.53 6.79
N VAL A 46 -28.68 -33.32 7.01
CA VAL A 46 -29.39 -33.78 8.23
C VAL A 46 -30.22 -35.04 7.95
N ARG A 47 -30.49 -35.34 6.68
CA ARG A 47 -31.39 -36.43 6.24
C ARG A 47 -31.03 -37.81 6.78
N LYS A 48 -29.74 -38.14 6.91
CA LYS A 48 -29.29 -39.44 7.45
C LYS A 48 -29.48 -39.56 8.96
N GLU A 49 -29.39 -38.44 9.68
CA GLU A 49 -29.48 -38.35 11.14
C GLU A 49 -30.87 -37.89 11.61
N ALA A 50 -31.79 -37.62 10.69
CA ALA A 50 -33.07 -36.95 10.96
C ALA A 50 -33.94 -37.71 11.99
N LEU A 51 -33.99 -39.04 11.91
CA LEU A 51 -34.77 -39.86 12.85
C LEU A 51 -34.18 -39.85 14.27
N GLU A 52 -32.87 -39.74 14.41
CA GLU A 52 -32.20 -39.66 15.71
C GLU A 52 -32.35 -38.27 16.32
N LEU A 53 -32.18 -37.23 15.50
CA LEU A 53 -32.38 -35.84 15.91
C LEU A 53 -33.83 -35.54 16.28
N GLN A 54 -34.81 -36.13 15.57
CA GLN A 54 -36.23 -36.01 15.89
C GLN A 54 -36.56 -36.60 17.27
N LYS A 55 -36.02 -37.78 17.59
CA LYS A 55 -36.16 -38.36 18.94
C LYS A 55 -35.56 -37.46 20.01
N LEU A 56 -34.42 -36.82 19.74
CA LEU A 56 -33.79 -35.89 20.67
C LEU A 56 -34.57 -34.58 20.85
N LEU A 57 -35.30 -34.14 19.82
CA LEU A 57 -36.22 -32.99 19.88
C LEU A 57 -37.45 -33.28 20.76
N GLU A 58 -37.94 -34.53 20.79
CA GLU A 58 -39.08 -34.94 21.62
C GLU A 58 -38.80 -34.83 23.13
N PHE A 59 -37.53 -34.78 23.54
CA PHE A 59 -37.11 -34.64 24.94
C PHE A 59 -36.65 -33.22 25.32
N GLU A 60 -36.81 -32.22 24.44
CA GLU A 60 -36.50 -30.82 24.75
C GLU A 60 -37.73 -30.12 25.35
N ASP A 61 -37.65 -29.77 26.63
CA ASP A 61 -38.67 -28.94 27.28
C ASP A 61 -38.72 -27.55 26.64
N GLU A 62 -39.92 -27.08 26.26
CA GLU A 62 -40.15 -25.74 25.70
C GLU A 62 -39.80 -24.58 26.67
N GLY A 63 -39.52 -24.89 27.95
CA GLY A 63 -39.41 -23.92 29.04
C GLY A 63 -38.04 -23.75 29.70
N GLY A 64 -37.02 -24.51 29.29
CA GLY A 64 -35.65 -24.22 29.71
C GLY A 64 -35.06 -23.23 28.71
N GLU A 65 -34.60 -22.05 29.17
CA GLU A 65 -33.83 -21.13 28.31
C GLU A 65 -32.81 -21.96 27.52
N GLY A 66 -33.11 -22.16 26.23
CA GLY A 66 -32.39 -23.10 25.37
C GLY A 66 -30.90 -22.82 25.46
N VAL A 67 -30.09 -23.88 25.42
CA VAL A 67 -28.61 -23.89 25.42
C VAL A 67 -28.11 -22.45 25.31
N SER A 68 -27.92 -21.81 26.47
CA SER A 68 -27.87 -20.35 26.58
C SER A 68 -27.19 -19.79 25.33
N SER A 69 -27.88 -18.93 24.56
CA SER A 69 -27.34 -18.31 23.33
C SER A 69 -26.17 -17.33 23.61
N HIS A 70 -25.48 -17.59 24.70
CA HIS A 70 -24.42 -16.85 25.34
C HIS A 70 -23.19 -16.94 24.46
N MET A 71 -23.04 -15.97 23.57
CA MET A 71 -21.79 -15.73 22.89
C MET A 71 -20.67 -15.63 23.94
N ASP A 72 -19.80 -16.64 23.92
CA ASP A 72 -18.57 -16.86 24.70
C ASP A 72 -18.78 -17.30 26.18
N ASP A 73 -18.58 -18.61 26.41
CA ASP A 73 -18.48 -19.25 27.73
C ASP A 73 -17.42 -18.62 28.64
N GLU A 74 -16.41 -17.96 28.06
CA GLU A 74 -15.38 -17.23 28.80
C GLU A 74 -15.91 -16.03 29.58
N TYR A 75 -17.06 -15.47 29.19
CA TYR A 75 -17.70 -14.30 29.83
C TYR A 75 -19.07 -14.62 30.45
N LYS A 76 -19.37 -15.90 30.68
CA LYS A 76 -20.65 -16.36 31.22
C LYS A 76 -21.08 -15.65 32.51
N TRP A 77 -20.11 -15.26 33.34
CA TRP A 77 -20.34 -14.58 34.63
C TRP A 77 -20.08 -13.07 34.56
N ALA A 78 -19.90 -12.51 33.37
CA ALA A 78 -19.63 -11.09 33.22
C ALA A 78 -20.84 -10.25 33.64
N GLY A 79 -20.60 -9.22 34.47
CA GLY A 79 -21.65 -8.39 35.08
C GLY A 79 -22.07 -8.82 36.49
N VAL A 80 -21.59 -9.97 36.99
CA VAL A 80 -21.78 -10.38 38.40
C VAL A 80 -20.78 -9.67 39.32
N GLU A 81 -19.53 -9.54 38.87
CA GLU A 81 -18.46 -8.82 39.57
C GLU A 81 -17.84 -7.76 38.64
N ASP A 82 -17.38 -6.66 39.23
CA ASP A 82 -16.67 -5.60 38.49
C ASP A 82 -15.30 -6.09 38.00
N PRO A 83 -14.87 -5.73 36.76
CA PRO A 83 -13.60 -6.18 36.23
C PRO A 83 -12.41 -5.57 36.98
N LYS A 84 -11.42 -6.40 37.29
CA LYS A 84 -10.16 -5.98 37.89
C LYS A 84 -9.08 -5.87 36.82
N VAL A 85 -9.03 -4.70 36.18
CA VAL A 85 -8.12 -4.42 35.06
C VAL A 85 -6.72 -4.00 35.55
N MET A 86 -5.68 -4.61 35.01
CA MET A 86 -4.29 -4.24 35.26
C MET A 86 -3.60 -3.74 33.98
N VAL A 87 -3.08 -2.51 34.02
CA VAL A 87 -2.40 -1.85 32.90
C VAL A 87 -0.88 -1.87 33.11
N THR A 88 -0.13 -2.35 32.11
CA THR A 88 1.34 -2.34 32.10
C THR A 88 1.88 -1.92 30.72
N THR A 89 3.16 -1.58 30.66
CA THR A 89 3.86 -1.20 29.41
C THR A 89 4.77 -2.30 28.89
N SER A 90 5.40 -2.08 27.73
CA SER A 90 6.59 -2.81 27.29
C SER A 90 7.80 -2.57 28.21
N ARG A 91 8.85 -3.38 28.04
CA ARG A 91 10.13 -3.24 28.77
C ARG A 91 10.75 -1.88 28.43
N GLU A 92 11.29 -1.21 29.46
CA GLU A 92 11.94 0.11 29.34
C GLU A 92 11.08 1.17 28.61
N PRO A 93 9.91 1.53 29.15
CA PRO A 93 8.99 2.45 28.46
C PRO A 93 9.53 3.88 28.43
N SER A 94 9.31 4.58 27.31
CA SER A 94 9.57 6.02 27.21
C SER A 94 8.71 6.82 28.20
N SER A 95 9.08 8.08 28.45
CA SER A 95 8.26 9.00 29.24
C SER A 95 6.86 9.17 28.64
N ARG A 96 6.77 9.21 27.31
CA ARG A 96 5.52 9.30 26.56
C ARG A 96 4.63 8.06 26.77
N LEU A 97 5.19 6.85 26.68
CA LEU A 97 4.45 5.62 26.94
C LEU A 97 4.01 5.50 28.41
N LYS A 98 4.81 5.99 29.37
CA LYS A 98 4.42 6.04 30.79
C LYS A 98 3.22 6.99 31.01
N MET A 99 3.16 8.11 30.29
CA MET A 99 2.02 9.04 30.33
C MET A 99 0.79 8.41 29.69
N PHE A 100 0.93 7.78 28.53
CA PHE A 100 -0.16 7.07 27.86
C PHE A 100 -0.74 5.94 28.72
N ALA A 101 0.11 5.16 29.40
CA ALA A 101 -0.35 4.13 30.34
C ALA A 101 -1.13 4.72 31.53
N LYS A 102 -0.81 5.97 31.95
CA LYS A 102 -1.58 6.68 32.99
C LYS A 102 -2.96 7.09 32.46
N GLU A 103 -3.07 7.51 31.20
CA GLU A 103 -4.35 7.79 30.56
C GLU A 103 -5.20 6.53 30.42
N MET A 104 -4.60 5.42 29.94
CA MET A 104 -5.28 4.13 29.82
C MET A 104 -5.80 3.61 31.18
N LYS A 105 -5.07 3.87 32.27
CA LYS A 105 -5.56 3.58 33.63
C LYS A 105 -6.82 4.37 33.97
N LEU A 106 -6.91 5.64 33.57
CA LEU A 106 -8.10 6.47 33.82
C LEU A 106 -9.26 6.11 32.89
N MET A 107 -8.98 5.53 31.72
CA MET A 107 -10.01 5.06 30.80
C MET A 107 -10.86 3.94 31.41
N PHE A 108 -10.23 2.97 32.06
CA PHE A 108 -10.92 1.83 32.67
C PHE A 108 -11.17 2.09 34.17
N PRO A 109 -12.44 2.21 34.62
CA PRO A 109 -12.74 2.40 36.04
C PRO A 109 -12.14 1.28 36.89
N GLY A 110 -11.57 1.62 38.05
CA GLY A 110 -10.96 0.64 38.97
C GLY A 110 -9.61 0.04 38.51
N ALA A 111 -9.09 0.44 37.35
CA ALA A 111 -7.86 -0.14 36.83
C ALA A 111 -6.61 0.25 37.64
N GLN A 112 -5.71 -0.72 37.80
CA GLN A 112 -4.44 -0.52 38.48
C GLN A 112 -3.28 -0.54 37.50
N ARG A 113 -2.29 0.34 37.70
CA ARG A 113 -1.08 0.36 36.88
C ARG A 113 0.03 -0.42 37.58
N MET A 114 0.66 -1.32 36.84
CA MET A 114 1.85 -2.05 37.28
C MET A 114 3.07 -1.56 36.50
N ASN A 115 4.20 -1.41 37.19
CA ASN A 115 5.46 -1.06 36.55
C ASN A 115 6.10 -2.32 35.94
N ARG A 116 6.45 -2.25 34.65
CA ARG A 116 6.99 -3.39 33.93
C ARG A 116 8.37 -3.83 34.42
N GLY A 117 9.28 -2.87 34.63
CA GLY A 117 10.65 -3.12 35.07
C GLY A 117 11.38 -4.19 34.22
N ASN A 118 12.16 -5.03 34.90
CA ASN A 118 12.84 -6.18 34.32
C ASN A 118 12.04 -7.49 34.39
N HIS A 119 10.76 -7.44 34.76
CA HIS A 119 9.94 -8.64 34.91
C HIS A 119 9.57 -9.22 33.53
N GLU A 120 9.71 -10.54 33.41
CA GLU A 120 9.24 -11.30 32.26
C GLU A 120 7.70 -11.33 32.20
N VAL A 121 7.13 -11.43 30.99
CA VAL A 121 5.66 -11.38 30.80
C VAL A 121 5.02 -12.54 31.56
N LYS A 122 5.67 -13.70 31.52
CA LYS A 122 5.22 -14.93 32.18
C LYS A 122 5.05 -14.71 33.69
N THR A 123 6.02 -14.11 34.37
CA THR A 123 5.96 -13.86 35.81
C THR A 123 4.83 -12.89 36.16
N LEU A 124 4.65 -11.85 35.35
CA LEU A 124 3.57 -10.88 35.55
C LEU A 124 2.19 -11.53 35.37
N VAL A 125 2.00 -12.37 34.36
CA VAL A 125 0.73 -13.10 34.16
C VAL A 125 0.44 -14.03 35.34
N HIS A 126 1.45 -14.73 35.88
CA HIS A 126 1.23 -15.55 37.10
C HIS A 126 0.86 -14.70 38.31
N ALA A 127 1.47 -13.53 38.49
CA ALA A 127 1.12 -12.62 39.56
C ALA A 127 -0.31 -12.06 39.39
N CYS A 128 -0.72 -11.70 38.17
CA CYS A 128 -2.09 -11.28 37.86
C CYS A 128 -3.10 -12.39 38.21
N LYS A 129 -2.84 -13.63 37.79
CA LYS A 129 -3.70 -14.79 38.10
C LYS A 129 -3.79 -15.06 39.61
N ALA A 130 -2.68 -14.97 40.32
CA ALA A 130 -2.66 -15.16 41.78
C ALA A 130 -3.43 -14.07 42.54
N ASN A 131 -3.58 -12.88 41.95
CA ASN A 131 -4.32 -11.74 42.52
C ASN A 131 -5.74 -11.58 41.97
N ASN A 132 -6.27 -12.60 41.27
CA ASN A 132 -7.59 -12.58 40.64
C ASN A 132 -7.82 -11.35 39.75
N VAL A 133 -6.79 -10.93 39.01
CA VAL A 133 -6.93 -9.92 37.95
C VAL A 133 -7.73 -10.54 36.82
N THR A 134 -8.82 -9.87 36.40
CA THR A 134 -9.66 -10.32 35.29
C THR A 134 -8.98 -10.04 33.96
N ASP A 135 -8.30 -8.89 33.86
CA ASP A 135 -7.81 -8.35 32.59
C ASP A 135 -6.41 -7.78 32.71
N LEU A 136 -5.52 -8.22 31.81
CA LEU A 136 -4.19 -7.64 31.65
C LEU A 136 -4.12 -6.86 30.34
N VAL A 137 -3.95 -5.55 30.45
CA VAL A 137 -3.78 -4.62 29.33
C VAL A 137 -2.30 -4.25 29.21
N ILE A 138 -1.69 -4.57 28.07
CA ILE A 138 -0.27 -4.28 27.79
C ILE A 138 -0.17 -3.30 26.64
N VAL A 139 0.56 -2.20 26.85
CA VAL A 139 0.73 -1.13 25.86
C VAL A 139 2.19 -1.07 25.37
N HIS A 140 2.36 -0.99 24.05
CA HIS A 140 3.65 -1.03 23.36
C HIS A 140 3.86 0.21 22.47
N GLU A 141 5.09 0.75 22.44
CA GLU A 141 5.45 1.92 21.62
C GLU A 141 6.03 1.55 20.25
N THR A 142 6.91 0.54 20.16
CA THR A 142 7.61 0.18 18.89
C THR A 142 6.69 -0.34 17.78
N ARG A 143 5.42 -0.64 18.10
CA ARG A 143 4.40 -1.07 17.14
C ARG A 143 3.03 -0.44 17.43
N ASP A 144 2.99 0.58 18.29
CA ASP A 144 1.77 1.18 18.82
C ASP A 144 0.71 0.12 19.20
N GLY A 145 1.12 -0.93 19.89
CA GLY A 145 0.29 -2.10 20.15
C GLY A 145 -0.45 -2.02 21.47
N LEU A 146 -1.72 -2.41 21.49
CA LEU A 146 -2.51 -2.65 22.69
C LEU A 146 -2.90 -4.12 22.74
N VAL A 147 -2.50 -4.82 23.80
CA VAL A 147 -2.88 -6.22 24.03
C VAL A 147 -3.86 -6.27 25.19
N VAL A 148 -5.00 -6.92 25.00
CA VAL A 148 -6.00 -7.17 26.04
C VAL A 148 -6.05 -8.68 26.27
N CYS A 149 -5.73 -9.11 27.48
CA CYS A 149 -5.68 -10.53 27.85
C CYS A 149 -6.64 -10.80 29.01
N HIS A 150 -7.68 -11.59 28.73
CA HIS A 150 -8.66 -12.03 29.72
C HIS A 150 -8.13 -13.26 30.46
N LEU A 151 -8.03 -13.17 31.78
CA LEU A 151 -7.45 -14.18 32.65
C LEU A 151 -8.55 -14.91 33.43
N PRO A 152 -8.33 -16.18 33.83
CA PRO A 152 -7.12 -16.98 33.64
C PRO A 152 -7.07 -17.79 32.34
N PHE A 153 -8.21 -17.96 31.65
CA PHE A 153 -8.36 -18.79 30.43
C PHE A 153 -9.11 -18.07 29.29
N GLY A 154 -9.33 -16.76 29.42
CA GLY A 154 -10.03 -15.97 28.43
C GLY A 154 -9.20 -15.67 27.18
N PRO A 155 -9.81 -15.03 26.17
CA PRO A 155 -9.14 -14.69 24.92
C PRO A 155 -8.08 -13.60 25.12
N THR A 156 -7.13 -13.55 24.19
CA THR A 156 -6.19 -12.43 24.07
C THR A 156 -6.38 -11.75 22.73
N ALA A 157 -6.71 -10.46 22.75
CA ALA A 157 -6.86 -9.64 21.56
C ALA A 157 -5.66 -8.70 21.41
N TYR A 158 -5.16 -8.62 20.18
CA TYR A 158 -4.07 -7.74 19.80
C TYR A 158 -4.62 -6.65 18.91
N PHE A 159 -4.52 -5.41 19.35
CA PHE A 159 -4.90 -4.24 18.61
C PHE A 159 -3.66 -3.44 18.25
N THR A 160 -3.61 -2.94 17.02
CA THR A 160 -2.66 -1.91 16.65
C THR A 160 -3.36 -0.57 16.76
N LEU A 161 -2.88 0.28 17.64
CA LEU A 161 -3.39 1.63 17.84
C LEU A 161 -2.87 2.51 16.70
N TYR A 162 -3.77 3.28 16.10
CA TYR A 162 -3.45 4.23 15.05
C TYR A 162 -4.03 5.60 15.41
N ASN A 163 -3.29 6.67 15.10
CA ASN A 163 -3.70 8.07 15.36
C ASN A 163 -4.00 8.36 16.84
N VAL A 164 -3.17 7.83 17.76
CA VAL A 164 -3.31 8.10 19.20
C VAL A 164 -3.00 9.57 19.47
N VAL A 165 -4.00 10.31 19.91
CA VAL A 165 -3.85 11.65 20.49
C VAL A 165 -3.95 11.49 22.00
N MET A 166 -2.88 11.83 22.71
CA MET A 166 -2.89 11.78 24.17
C MET A 166 -3.58 13.00 24.74
N ARG A 167 -4.32 12.80 25.84
CA ARG A 167 -4.95 13.90 26.57
C ARG A 167 -3.92 14.94 27.04
N HIS A 168 -2.70 14.53 27.40
CA HIS A 168 -1.64 15.46 27.80
C HIS A 168 -1.15 16.39 26.68
N ASP A 169 -1.41 16.05 25.40
CA ASP A 169 -1.00 16.88 24.26
C ASP A 169 -2.06 17.95 23.90
N VAL A 170 -3.22 17.96 24.57
CA VAL A 170 -4.31 18.92 24.31
C VAL A 170 -4.36 19.98 25.43
N PRO A 171 -4.18 21.28 25.11
CA PRO A 171 -4.21 22.34 26.11
C PRO A 171 -5.61 22.51 26.74
N ASP A 172 -5.65 23.00 27.98
CA ASP A 172 -6.88 23.41 28.69
C ASP A 172 -7.94 22.32 28.96
N ILE A 173 -7.56 21.05 29.01
CA ILE A 173 -8.48 19.95 29.36
C ILE A 173 -8.56 19.73 30.88
N GLY A 174 -9.75 19.97 31.45
CA GLY A 174 -10.12 19.67 32.85
C GLY A 174 -10.15 18.16 33.18
N THR A 175 -10.28 17.80 34.46
CA THR A 175 -10.14 16.41 34.96
C THR A 175 -11.03 15.38 34.25
N MET A 176 -10.52 14.16 34.05
CA MET A 176 -11.30 13.06 33.48
C MET A 176 -12.24 12.47 34.52
N SER A 177 -13.51 12.25 34.16
CA SER A 177 -14.46 11.54 35.02
C SER A 177 -14.09 10.05 35.11
N GLU A 178 -14.01 9.52 36.33
CA GLU A 178 -13.83 8.08 36.59
C GLU A 178 -15.16 7.34 36.75
N ALA A 179 -16.30 8.02 36.54
CA ALA A 179 -17.61 7.39 36.56
C ALA A 179 -17.70 6.24 35.55
N TYR A 180 -18.58 5.28 35.81
CA TYR A 180 -18.76 4.11 34.94
C TYR A 180 -19.43 4.56 33.63
N PRO A 181 -18.79 4.35 32.47
CA PRO A 181 -19.26 4.92 31.20
C PRO A 181 -20.37 4.08 30.55
N HIS A 182 -21.32 4.74 29.89
CA HIS A 182 -22.12 4.08 28.86
C HIS A 182 -21.24 3.74 27.65
N LEU A 183 -21.46 2.56 27.07
CA LEU A 183 -20.70 2.08 25.93
C LEU A 183 -21.55 2.08 24.67
N ILE A 184 -21.03 2.64 23.59
CA ILE A 184 -21.65 2.61 22.26
C ILE A 184 -20.78 1.71 21.37
N PHE A 185 -21.36 0.63 20.86
CA PHE A 185 -20.74 -0.22 19.84
C PHE A 185 -21.47 -0.05 18.52
N HIS A 186 -20.82 0.57 17.55
CA HIS A 186 -21.40 0.82 16.22
C HIS A 186 -20.76 -0.11 15.18
N ASN A 187 -21.59 -0.74 14.35
CA ASN A 187 -21.18 -1.56 13.20
C ASN A 187 -20.29 -2.80 13.52
N PHE A 188 -20.55 -3.45 14.66
CA PHE A 188 -19.97 -4.77 15.02
C PHE A 188 -20.92 -5.91 14.65
N THR A 189 -21.27 -6.02 13.37
CA THR A 189 -22.35 -6.91 12.90
C THR A 189 -21.91 -8.37 12.71
N SER A 190 -20.65 -8.60 12.33
CA SER A 190 -20.11 -9.94 12.06
C SER A 190 -19.92 -10.77 13.33
N ARG A 191 -19.84 -12.10 13.22
CA ARG A 191 -19.57 -13.00 14.36
C ARG A 191 -18.26 -12.64 15.08
N LEU A 192 -17.21 -12.30 14.32
CA LEU A 192 -15.95 -11.80 14.88
C LEU A 192 -16.12 -10.42 15.52
N GLY A 193 -16.87 -9.51 14.88
CA GLY A 193 -17.17 -8.19 15.42
C GLY A 193 -17.87 -8.27 16.78
N ARG A 194 -18.89 -9.12 16.91
CA ARG A 194 -19.57 -9.38 18.19
C ARG A 194 -18.61 -9.89 19.26
N ARG A 195 -17.70 -10.80 18.88
CA ARG A 195 -16.64 -11.29 19.79
C ARG A 195 -15.68 -10.20 20.24
N VAL A 196 -15.22 -9.35 19.33
CA VAL A 196 -14.35 -8.22 19.66
C VAL A 196 -15.08 -7.19 20.52
N SER A 197 -16.36 -6.93 20.24
CA SER A 197 -17.23 -6.09 21.07
C SER A 197 -17.31 -6.63 22.50
N ASN A 198 -17.52 -7.93 22.70
CA ASN A 198 -17.51 -8.54 24.03
C ASN A 198 -16.17 -8.38 24.75
N ILE A 199 -15.05 -8.67 24.08
CA ILE A 199 -13.70 -8.51 24.64
C ILE A 199 -13.47 -7.07 25.16
N LEU A 200 -13.97 -6.07 24.45
CA LEU A 200 -13.80 -4.65 24.81
C LEU A 200 -14.86 -4.19 25.83
N LYS A 201 -16.09 -4.70 25.75
CA LYS A 201 -17.21 -4.37 26.62
C LYS A 201 -16.92 -4.76 28.06
N TYR A 202 -16.43 -5.98 28.27
CA TYR A 202 -16.21 -6.54 29.61
C TYR A 202 -14.97 -6.02 30.34
N LEU A 203 -14.23 -5.08 29.72
CA LEU A 203 -13.22 -4.26 30.42
C LEU A 203 -13.85 -3.16 31.29
N PHE A 204 -15.15 -2.92 31.17
CA PHE A 204 -15.85 -1.87 31.88
C PHE A 204 -16.95 -2.43 32.78
N PRO A 205 -17.15 -1.83 33.97
CA PRO A 205 -18.28 -2.15 34.83
C PRO A 205 -19.60 -1.60 34.26
N VAL A 206 -20.72 -2.06 34.81
CA VAL A 206 -22.06 -1.65 34.37
C VAL A 206 -22.35 -0.22 34.83
N PRO A 207 -22.66 0.73 33.93
CA PRO A 207 -22.93 2.12 34.30
C PRO A 207 -24.29 2.30 34.97
N LYS A 208 -24.41 3.33 35.82
CA LYS A 208 -25.70 3.83 36.29
C LYS A 208 -26.43 4.55 35.15
N GLU A 209 -27.76 4.58 35.19
CA GLU A 209 -28.59 5.21 34.15
C GLU A 209 -28.35 6.72 33.97
N ASP A 210 -27.92 7.41 35.02
CA ASP A 210 -27.63 8.83 35.04
C ASP A 210 -26.17 9.17 34.67
N SER A 211 -25.36 8.17 34.29
CA SER A 211 -23.97 8.38 33.98
C SER A 211 -23.79 9.27 32.75
N ARG A 212 -23.10 10.38 32.92
CA ARG A 212 -22.83 11.35 31.84
C ARG A 212 -21.64 10.97 30.97
N ARG A 213 -20.90 9.92 31.34
CA ARG A 213 -19.68 9.49 30.66
C ARG A 213 -20.03 8.47 29.59
N VAL A 214 -19.54 8.68 28.37
CA VAL A 214 -19.81 7.79 27.22
C VAL A 214 -18.51 7.44 26.53
N ILE A 215 -18.34 6.16 26.22
CA ILE A 215 -17.23 5.65 25.42
C ILE A 215 -17.80 4.99 24.17
N THR A 216 -17.30 5.40 23.02
CA THR A 216 -17.74 4.92 21.72
C THR A 216 -16.65 4.09 21.07
N PHE A 217 -17.02 2.88 20.66
CA PHE A 217 -16.29 2.01 19.75
C PHE A 217 -17.09 1.96 18.45
N ALA A 218 -16.61 2.62 17.40
CA ALA A 218 -17.28 2.63 16.10
C ALA A 218 -16.40 1.91 15.07
N ASN A 219 -16.91 0.82 14.51
CA ASN A 219 -16.21 0.04 13.51
C ASN A 219 -16.49 0.56 12.09
N THR A 220 -15.45 0.89 11.34
CA THR A 220 -15.56 1.29 9.92
C THR A 220 -14.42 0.63 9.16
N ASP A 221 -14.76 -0.27 8.23
CA ASP A 221 -13.78 -1.03 7.44
C ASP A 221 -12.69 -1.71 8.31
N ASP A 222 -13.12 -2.39 9.39
CA ASP A 222 -12.27 -3.06 10.39
C ASP A 222 -11.37 -2.13 11.24
N PHE A 223 -11.54 -0.81 11.13
CA PHE A 223 -10.97 0.16 12.06
C PHE A 223 -11.95 0.53 13.16
N ILE A 224 -11.60 0.18 14.40
CA ILE A 224 -12.38 0.54 15.58
C ILE A 224 -11.93 1.92 16.05
N SER A 225 -12.73 2.92 15.73
CA SER A 225 -12.58 4.27 16.27
C SER A 225 -13.00 4.30 17.73
N PHE A 226 -12.05 4.57 18.61
CA PHE A 226 -12.28 4.74 20.05
C PHE A 226 -12.39 6.23 20.39
N ARG A 227 -13.48 6.64 21.03
CA ARG A 227 -13.65 8.00 21.53
C ARG A 227 -14.27 8.03 22.92
N HIS A 228 -13.88 9.02 23.70
CA HIS A 228 -14.40 9.27 25.03
C HIS A 228 -15.07 10.63 25.07
N HIS A 229 -16.32 10.66 25.53
CA HIS A 229 -17.18 11.83 25.56
C HIS A 229 -17.83 11.97 26.94
N THR A 230 -18.21 13.21 27.28
CA THR A 230 -19.12 13.49 28.39
C THR A 230 -20.28 14.29 27.82
N TYR A 231 -21.51 13.84 28.05
CA TYR A 231 -22.70 14.56 27.60
C TYR A 231 -23.40 15.24 28.77
N LYS A 232 -24.11 16.33 28.48
CA LYS A 232 -25.06 16.95 29.40
C LYS A 232 -26.42 16.88 28.73
N LYS A 233 -27.41 16.30 29.41
CA LYS A 233 -28.79 16.29 28.91
C LYS A 233 -29.36 17.68 29.15
N THR A 234 -29.47 18.49 28.11
CA THR A 234 -30.31 19.69 28.09
C THR A 234 -31.68 19.27 27.56
N ASP A 235 -32.74 19.71 28.23
CA ASP A 235 -34.10 19.29 27.90
C ASP A 235 -34.46 19.68 26.46
N HIS A 236 -34.92 18.67 25.71
CA HIS A 236 -35.67 18.69 24.46
C HIS A 236 -35.15 19.53 23.26
N LYS A 237 -34.71 18.79 22.22
CA LYS A 237 -34.50 19.19 20.81
C LYS A 237 -33.47 20.31 20.56
N ASN A 238 -32.25 19.91 20.23
CA ASN A 238 -31.15 20.80 19.87
C ASN A 238 -31.46 21.65 18.62
N VAL A 239 -31.64 22.96 18.81
CA VAL A 239 -31.41 24.01 17.81
C VAL A 239 -30.22 24.83 18.33
N GLU A 240 -29.09 24.82 17.61
CA GLU A 240 -27.97 25.72 17.92
C GLU A 240 -28.21 27.08 17.26
N LEU A 241 -28.60 28.09 18.05
CA LEU A 241 -28.75 29.46 17.57
C LEU A 241 -27.37 30.14 17.48
N THR A 242 -27.10 30.81 16.36
CA THR A 242 -25.89 31.64 16.15
C THR A 242 -26.31 33.05 15.79
N GLU A 243 -25.96 34.02 16.63
CA GLU A 243 -26.19 35.44 16.34
C GLU A 243 -25.17 35.96 15.31
N VAL A 244 -25.66 36.70 14.31
CA VAL A 244 -24.85 37.28 13.24
C VAL A 244 -25.11 38.79 13.20
N ASN A 245 -24.03 39.58 13.20
CA ASN A 245 -24.12 41.04 13.18
C ASN A 245 -24.42 41.55 11.76
N VAL A 246 -25.51 42.29 11.61
CA VAL A 246 -25.91 42.90 10.33
C VAL A 246 -25.14 44.20 10.08
N ARG A 247 -24.55 44.35 8.88
CA ARG A 247 -23.89 45.58 8.43
C ARG A 247 -24.53 46.08 7.13
N PRO A 248 -24.70 47.40 6.94
CA PRO A 248 -25.24 47.94 5.69
C PRO A 248 -24.43 47.51 4.47
N GLY A 249 -25.12 47.02 3.42
CA GLY A 249 -24.51 46.56 2.17
C GLY A 249 -23.87 45.17 2.24
N GLN A 250 -24.10 44.40 3.30
CA GLN A 250 -23.62 43.04 3.46
C GLN A 250 -24.68 42.04 2.97
N THR A 251 -24.27 41.01 2.24
CA THR A 251 -25.18 39.95 1.77
C THR A 251 -25.39 38.87 2.83
N VAL A 252 -26.42 38.02 2.65
CA VAL A 252 -26.60 36.79 3.43
C VAL A 252 -25.36 35.89 3.32
N TYR A 253 -24.75 35.83 2.13
CA TYR A 253 -23.48 35.14 1.88
C TYR A 253 -22.37 35.61 2.83
N ASP A 254 -22.08 36.91 2.84
CA ASP A 254 -20.98 37.48 3.62
C ASP A 254 -21.22 37.33 5.13
N SER A 255 -22.49 37.34 5.54
CA SER A 255 -22.90 37.30 6.94
C SER A 255 -22.79 35.89 7.54
N LEU A 256 -23.13 34.86 6.75
CA LEU A 256 -23.12 33.47 7.19
C LEU A 256 -21.80 32.73 6.90
N ASP A 257 -20.97 33.22 5.98
CA ASP A 257 -19.72 32.57 5.54
C ASP A 257 -18.82 32.15 6.71
N LYS A 258 -18.59 33.05 7.66
CA LYS A 258 -17.74 32.75 8.82
C LYS A 258 -18.36 31.69 9.74
N ALA A 259 -19.67 31.74 9.96
CA ALA A 259 -20.38 30.81 10.82
C ALA A 259 -20.44 29.39 10.22
N LEU A 260 -20.55 29.30 8.89
CA LEU A 260 -20.53 28.03 8.14
C LEU A 260 -19.13 27.42 8.10
N LYS A 261 -18.09 28.24 7.86
CA LYS A 261 -16.69 27.78 7.88
C LYS A 261 -16.27 27.21 9.24
N VAL A 262 -16.71 27.82 10.34
CA VAL A 262 -16.46 27.29 11.70
C VAL A 262 -17.10 25.91 11.91
N ARG A 263 -18.23 25.65 11.23
CA ARG A 263 -18.96 24.38 11.26
C ARG A 263 -18.54 23.40 10.16
N GLY A 264 -17.55 23.76 9.34
CA GLY A 264 -17.05 22.91 8.25
C GLY A 264 -18.02 22.77 7.07
N LEU A 265 -18.97 23.69 6.91
CA LEU A 265 -19.94 23.73 5.83
C LEU A 265 -19.57 24.79 4.80
N SER A 266 -19.85 24.54 3.52
CA SER A 266 -19.77 25.53 2.44
C SER A 266 -21.16 25.96 2.00
N GLN A 267 -21.26 27.14 1.40
CA GLN A 267 -22.51 27.70 0.89
C GLN A 267 -23.14 26.80 -0.18
N ASP A 268 -22.31 26.15 -1.01
CA ASP A 268 -22.75 25.24 -2.08
C ASP A 268 -23.49 23.99 -1.59
N CYS A 269 -23.38 23.67 -0.29
CA CYS A 269 -24.06 22.51 0.31
C CYS A 269 -25.18 22.90 1.28
N CYS A 270 -25.52 24.19 1.37
CA CYS A 270 -26.53 24.70 2.29
C CYS A 270 -27.61 25.50 1.55
N ALA A 271 -28.83 25.46 2.07
CA ALA A 271 -29.91 26.37 1.69
C ALA A 271 -30.34 27.20 2.90
N VAL A 272 -30.62 28.49 2.67
CA VAL A 272 -31.05 29.43 3.70
C VAL A 272 -32.54 29.70 3.54
N PHE A 273 -33.28 29.58 4.63
CA PHE A 273 -34.72 29.81 4.68
C PHE A 273 -35.06 30.88 5.71
N ARG A 274 -35.97 31.78 5.35
CA ARG A 274 -36.63 32.69 6.29
C ARG A 274 -37.86 32.04 6.88
N LEU A 275 -38.10 32.26 8.17
CA LEU A 275 -39.32 31.82 8.84
C LEU A 275 -40.34 32.97 8.87
N LEU A 276 -41.28 32.98 7.92
CA LEU A 276 -42.36 33.99 7.86
C LEU A 276 -43.68 33.31 8.24
N GLU A 277 -44.32 33.76 9.33
CA GLU A 277 -45.60 33.23 9.82
C GLU A 277 -45.60 31.69 10.00
N GLY A 278 -44.47 31.13 10.44
CA GLY A 278 -44.30 29.67 10.64
C GLY A 278 -44.08 28.86 9.36
N ARG A 279 -43.91 29.50 8.19
CA ARG A 279 -43.56 28.84 6.92
C ARG A 279 -42.13 29.18 6.49
N LYS A 280 -41.40 28.17 6.02
CA LYS A 280 -40.05 28.32 5.46
C LYS A 280 -40.12 28.89 4.05
N ARG A 281 -39.43 30.00 3.78
CA ARG A 281 -39.24 30.55 2.43
C ARG A 281 -37.77 30.61 2.06
N LEU A 282 -37.40 30.04 0.92
CA LEU A 282 -36.03 30.06 0.40
C LEU A 282 -35.55 31.51 0.23
N THR A 283 -34.32 31.78 0.64
CA THR A 283 -33.66 33.08 0.53
C THR A 283 -32.36 32.92 -0.24
N GLU A 284 -32.16 33.78 -1.25
CA GLU A 284 -30.99 33.73 -2.11
C GLU A 284 -29.75 34.29 -1.38
N TRP A 285 -28.58 33.75 -1.70
CA TRP A 285 -27.32 34.09 -1.01
C TRP A 285 -26.88 35.54 -1.23
N ASP A 286 -27.27 36.15 -2.34
CA ASP A 286 -26.99 37.53 -2.73
C ASP A 286 -27.98 38.55 -2.14
N THR A 287 -29.00 38.10 -1.42
CA THR A 287 -29.96 38.99 -0.73
C THR A 287 -29.23 39.87 0.29
N ASP A 288 -29.52 41.17 0.29
CA ASP A 288 -29.03 42.11 1.31
C ASP A 288 -29.58 41.72 2.69
N ILE A 289 -28.71 41.62 3.69
CA ILE A 289 -29.10 41.24 5.05
C ILE A 289 -29.66 42.41 5.87
N THR A 290 -29.46 43.65 5.41
CA THR A 290 -29.95 44.87 6.06
C THR A 290 -31.47 44.88 6.34
N PRO A 291 -32.35 44.46 5.40
CA PRO A 291 -33.79 44.36 5.65
C PRO A 291 -34.20 43.15 6.53
N LEU A 292 -33.28 42.24 6.86
CA LEU A 292 -33.56 41.00 7.60
C LEU A 292 -33.26 41.12 9.11
N VAL A 293 -33.05 42.34 9.60
CA VAL A 293 -32.74 42.60 11.02
C VAL A 293 -33.92 42.17 11.91
N GLY A 294 -33.68 41.21 12.79
CA GLY A 294 -34.68 40.66 13.72
C GLY A 294 -35.45 39.44 13.20
N GLU A 295 -35.18 38.98 11.97
CA GLU A 295 -35.74 37.74 11.43
C GLU A 295 -34.86 36.51 11.75
N GLU A 296 -35.48 35.34 11.90
CA GLU A 296 -34.74 34.07 12.04
C GLU A 296 -34.44 33.45 10.67
N LEU A 297 -33.15 33.20 10.42
CA LEU A 297 -32.67 32.46 9.25
C LEU A 297 -32.35 31.02 9.64
N LEU A 298 -33.02 30.07 9.00
CA LEU A 298 -32.75 28.64 9.11
C LEU A 298 -31.81 28.21 8.00
N VAL A 299 -30.68 27.58 8.35
CA VAL A 299 -29.75 27.02 7.37
C VAL A 299 -29.83 25.50 7.41
N GLU A 300 -30.18 24.89 6.28
CA GLU A 300 -30.29 23.45 6.13
C GLU A 300 -29.23 22.93 5.17
N VAL A 301 -28.68 21.74 5.47
CA VAL A 301 -27.76 21.04 4.58
C VAL A 301 -28.56 20.32 3.51
N LEU A 302 -28.17 20.45 2.25
CA LEU A 302 -28.84 19.79 1.13
C LEU A 302 -28.46 18.29 1.11
N ASP A 303 -29.47 17.41 1.06
CA ASP A 303 -29.31 15.95 1.21
C ASP A 303 -28.53 15.27 0.05
N ASP A 304 -28.34 15.93 -1.10
CA ASP A 304 -27.86 15.31 -2.35
C ASP A 304 -26.46 15.78 -2.84
N VAL A 305 -25.54 16.20 -1.96
CA VAL A 305 -24.20 16.66 -2.38
C VAL A 305 -23.09 15.66 -2.02
N PRO A 306 -22.50 14.91 -2.98
CA PRO A 306 -21.36 14.05 -2.72
C PRO A 306 -20.06 14.88 -2.78
N LEU A 307 -19.74 15.58 -1.70
CA LEU A 307 -18.47 16.28 -1.56
C LEU A 307 -17.75 15.81 -0.29
N THR A 308 -16.87 14.83 -0.43
CA THR A 308 -15.86 14.63 0.62
C THR A 308 -14.87 15.79 0.52
N MET A 309 -14.85 16.70 1.49
CA MET A 309 -13.75 17.63 1.67
C MET A 309 -12.50 16.86 2.13
N HIS A 310 -11.30 17.34 1.82
CA HIS A 310 -10.10 16.70 2.35
C HIS A 310 -10.01 16.88 3.88
N ASN A 311 -10.10 15.78 4.62
CA ASN A 311 -9.78 15.77 6.05
C ASN A 311 -8.28 15.50 6.25
N PHE A 312 -7.48 16.56 6.27
CA PHE A 312 -6.03 16.49 6.40
C PHE A 312 -5.59 16.42 7.86
N VAL A 313 -4.84 15.36 8.19
CA VAL A 313 -4.21 15.21 9.51
C VAL A 313 -2.70 15.31 9.37
N ARG A 314 -2.08 16.02 10.33
CA ARG A 314 -0.62 16.12 10.41
C ARG A 314 -0.02 14.77 10.75
N LYS A 315 0.95 14.31 9.98
CA LYS A 315 1.54 12.98 10.09
C LYS A 315 3.05 13.04 9.96
N THR A 316 3.74 12.32 10.83
CA THR A 316 5.14 11.93 10.66
C THR A 316 5.17 10.57 9.98
N PHE A 317 5.89 10.46 8.87
CA PHE A 317 5.99 9.25 8.08
C PHE A 317 7.28 8.52 8.44
N PHE A 318 7.17 7.50 9.31
CA PHE A 318 8.31 6.66 9.71
C PHE A 318 8.71 5.62 8.65
N LYS A 319 7.81 5.28 7.73
CA LYS A 319 8.12 4.56 6.49
C LYS A 319 8.45 5.57 5.39
N LEU A 320 9.27 5.17 4.42
CA LEU A 320 9.59 5.98 3.25
C LEU A 320 8.28 6.49 2.61
N ALA A 321 8.12 7.80 2.50
CA ALA A 321 6.94 8.44 1.94
C ALA A 321 7.36 9.67 1.13
N TYR A 322 6.54 10.01 0.14
CA TYR A 322 6.74 11.17 -0.71
C TYR A 322 5.51 12.07 -0.68
N CYS A 323 5.74 13.36 -0.89
CA CYS A 323 4.67 14.33 -1.11
C CYS A 323 4.04 14.09 -2.47
N ASP A 324 2.72 13.91 -2.51
CA ASP A 324 1.92 13.69 -3.72
C ASP A 324 1.75 14.98 -4.54
N PHE A 325 2.34 16.10 -4.10
CA PHE A 325 2.42 17.35 -4.85
C PHE A 325 3.83 17.61 -5.42
N CYS A 326 4.85 17.68 -4.56
CA CYS A 326 6.21 18.04 -4.99
C CYS A 326 7.12 16.84 -5.23
N HIS A 327 6.64 15.61 -4.98
CA HIS A 327 7.36 14.36 -5.20
C HIS A 327 8.69 14.25 -4.42
N LYS A 328 8.91 15.06 -3.38
CA LYS A 328 10.08 14.97 -2.48
C LYS A 328 9.79 14.12 -1.26
N PHE A 329 10.85 13.60 -0.64
CA PHE A 329 10.77 12.82 0.60
C PHE A 329 9.97 13.58 1.67
N LEU A 330 9.01 12.89 2.27
CA LEU A 330 8.06 13.44 3.21
C LEU A 330 8.27 12.78 4.57
N PHE A 331 9.03 13.45 5.43
CA PHE A 331 9.20 13.01 6.82
C PHE A 331 8.07 13.53 7.71
N ASN A 332 7.73 14.82 7.60
CA ASN A 332 6.63 15.46 8.31
C ASN A 332 5.75 16.21 7.30
N GLY A 333 4.44 16.03 7.39
CA GLY A 333 3.48 16.71 6.54
C GLY A 333 2.04 16.43 6.92
N PHE A 334 1.16 16.47 5.93
CA PHE A 334 -0.26 16.23 6.08
C PHE A 334 -0.68 15.04 5.22
N ARG A 335 -1.67 14.27 5.66
CA ARG A 335 -2.29 13.19 4.89
C ARG A 335 -3.80 13.27 5.00
N CYS A 336 -4.50 13.23 3.86
CA CYS A 336 -5.94 13.12 3.82
C CYS A 336 -6.36 11.75 4.35
N GLN A 337 -7.27 11.71 5.32
CA GLN A 337 -7.80 10.46 5.87
C GLN A 337 -8.73 9.74 4.88
N THR A 338 -9.34 10.49 3.96
CA THR A 338 -10.32 9.96 3.00
C THR A 338 -9.66 9.37 1.74
N CYS A 339 -8.87 10.15 1.00
CA CYS A 339 -8.22 9.69 -0.24
C CYS A 339 -6.73 9.39 -0.12
N GLY A 340 -6.15 9.56 1.07
CA GLY A 340 -4.74 9.26 1.31
C GLY A 340 -3.75 10.26 0.70
N TYR A 341 -4.18 11.40 0.15
CA TYR A 341 -3.28 12.42 -0.43
C TYR A 341 -2.34 13.01 0.64
N LYS A 342 -1.04 12.98 0.40
CA LYS A 342 0.03 13.34 1.34
C LYS A 342 0.80 14.54 0.81
N PHE A 343 1.13 15.52 1.65
CA PHE A 343 1.92 16.68 1.20
C PHE A 343 2.71 17.35 2.32
N HIS A 344 3.76 18.11 1.99
CA HIS A 344 4.49 18.91 2.98
C HIS A 344 3.69 20.12 3.43
N GLN A 345 3.96 20.64 4.63
CA GLN A 345 3.32 21.88 5.07
C GLN A 345 3.53 23.06 4.11
N HIS A 346 4.71 23.22 3.52
CA HIS A 346 4.98 24.29 2.54
C HIS A 346 4.32 24.06 1.17
N CYS A 347 3.73 22.89 0.93
CA CYS A 347 2.95 22.60 -0.27
C CYS A 347 1.45 22.86 -0.07
N SER A 348 0.99 23.26 1.14
CA SER A 348 -0.43 23.35 1.50
C SER A 348 -1.25 24.25 0.58
N SER A 349 -0.69 25.37 0.14
CA SER A 349 -1.35 26.34 -0.74
C SER A 349 -1.61 25.82 -2.16
N LYS A 350 -1.01 24.68 -2.52
CA LYS A 350 -1.10 24.08 -3.87
C LYS A 350 -1.90 22.78 -3.89
N VAL A 351 -2.45 22.38 -2.74
CA VAL A 351 -3.22 21.14 -2.59
C VAL A 351 -4.67 21.37 -3.04
N PRO A 352 -5.28 20.46 -3.82
CA PRO A 352 -6.69 20.53 -4.15
C PRO A 352 -7.57 20.60 -2.90
N THR A 353 -8.62 21.43 -2.93
CA THR A 353 -9.50 21.70 -1.77
C THR A 353 -10.52 20.59 -1.53
N VAL A 354 -10.90 19.85 -2.57
CA VAL A 354 -11.93 18.79 -2.51
C VAL A 354 -11.27 17.42 -2.56
N CYS A 355 -11.67 16.52 -1.66
CA CYS A 355 -11.29 15.11 -1.77
C CYS A 355 -12.08 14.53 -2.92
N VAL A 356 -11.42 14.49 -4.07
CA VAL A 356 -12.11 14.16 -5.29
C VAL A 356 -12.45 12.67 -5.28
N ASP A 357 -13.74 12.37 -5.27
CA ASP A 357 -14.22 11.05 -5.66
C ASP A 357 -13.94 10.88 -7.15
N MET A 358 -13.09 9.93 -7.48
CA MET A 358 -12.46 9.85 -8.80
C MET A 358 -13.39 9.35 -9.90
N ASP A 359 -14.63 9.00 -9.57
CA ASP A 359 -15.67 8.75 -10.56
C ASP A 359 -16.18 10.07 -11.20
N THR A 360 -16.01 11.21 -10.53
CA THR A 360 -16.47 12.53 -10.99
C THR A 360 -15.42 13.29 -11.83
N VAL A 361 -14.12 13.03 -11.65
CA VAL A 361 -13.03 13.62 -12.48
C VAL A 361 -13.13 13.16 -13.92
N THR A 362 -13.49 11.89 -14.11
CA THR A 362 -13.70 11.30 -15.43
C THR A 362 -14.86 11.97 -16.16
N LYS A 363 -15.90 12.43 -15.46
CA LYS A 363 -17.03 13.16 -16.08
C LYS A 363 -16.68 14.59 -16.47
N ARG A 364 -15.89 15.33 -15.66
CA ARG A 364 -15.50 16.72 -15.99
C ARG A 364 -14.51 16.86 -17.16
N CYS A 365 -13.75 15.82 -17.49
CA CYS A 365 -12.93 15.80 -18.71
C CYS A 365 -13.73 15.41 -19.97
N VAL A 366 -14.97 14.91 -19.82
CA VAL A 366 -15.85 14.51 -20.94
C VAL A 366 -16.99 15.51 -21.15
N SER A 367 -17.37 16.30 -20.14
CA SER A 367 -18.55 17.19 -20.21
C SER A 367 -18.31 18.57 -20.85
N ASN A 368 -17.11 18.88 -21.33
CA ASN A 368 -16.86 20.11 -22.12
C ASN A 368 -16.81 19.81 -23.63
N THR A 369 -17.70 18.95 -24.11
CA THR A 369 -17.97 18.76 -25.55
C THR A 369 -19.44 19.02 -25.85
N GLU A 370 -19.93 20.20 -25.50
CA GLU A 370 -21.09 20.80 -26.15
C GLU A 370 -20.69 22.20 -26.57
N ASP A 371 -19.87 22.25 -27.63
CA ASP A 371 -19.86 23.32 -28.65
C ASP A 371 -18.69 23.03 -29.60
N CYS A 372 -18.98 22.30 -30.67
CA CYS A 372 -18.16 22.32 -31.87
C CYS A 372 -19.09 22.53 -33.07
N PRO A 373 -18.97 23.64 -33.81
CA PRO A 373 -19.65 23.78 -35.08
C PRO A 373 -19.03 22.80 -36.08
N SER A 374 -19.90 22.07 -36.76
CA SER A 374 -19.58 21.19 -37.89
C SER A 374 -18.71 21.94 -38.91
N ILE A 375 -17.47 21.47 -39.14
CA ILE A 375 -16.68 21.90 -40.30
C ILE A 375 -16.45 20.69 -41.20
N MET A 376 -17.01 20.82 -42.40
CA MET A 376 -16.87 19.89 -43.51
C MET A 376 -15.42 19.75 -43.95
N ILE A 377 -15.10 18.53 -44.35
CA ILE A 377 -13.86 18.14 -45.01
C ILE A 377 -13.88 18.67 -46.46
N TYR A 378 -12.81 19.36 -46.87
CA TYR A 378 -12.37 19.40 -48.27
C TYR A 378 -10.86 19.17 -48.39
N PRO A 379 -10.39 18.55 -49.50
CA PRO A 379 -9.04 18.00 -49.60
C PRO A 379 -7.99 19.02 -50.09
N ALA A 380 -6.74 18.60 -49.91
CA ALA A 380 -5.48 19.32 -50.05
C ALA A 380 -5.27 20.12 -51.35
N THR A 381 -4.55 21.25 -51.22
CA THR A 381 -3.59 21.73 -52.23
C THR A 381 -2.36 22.37 -51.57
N ASN A 382 -1.20 22.04 -52.14
CA ASN A 382 0.11 22.66 -51.90
C ASN A 382 0.11 24.13 -52.37
N SER A 383 0.86 25.01 -51.67
CA SER A 383 1.94 25.87 -52.22
C SER A 383 2.23 27.11 -51.35
N ILE A 384 3.54 27.35 -51.08
CA ILE A 384 4.30 28.64 -51.16
C ILE A 384 3.83 29.78 -50.20
N SER A 385 4.62 30.59 -49.48
CA SER A 385 6.00 31.13 -49.57
C SER A 385 6.39 31.79 -48.23
N GLN A 386 7.70 32.00 -48.06
CA GLN A 386 8.36 32.89 -47.09
C GLN A 386 7.95 34.37 -47.20
N SER A 387 7.98 35.10 -46.08
CA SER A 387 8.58 36.45 -45.98
C SER A 387 8.66 37.00 -44.54
N ASP A 388 9.90 37.24 -44.09
CA ASP A 388 10.47 38.43 -43.42
C ASP A 388 9.72 39.24 -42.33
N ILE A 389 10.20 39.14 -41.07
CA ILE A 389 10.89 40.14 -40.20
C ILE A 389 10.41 41.63 -40.30
N PRO A 390 10.14 42.40 -39.20
CA PRO A 390 11.18 42.79 -38.22
C PRO A 390 10.83 43.01 -36.72
N ILE A 391 11.77 42.56 -35.89
CA ILE A 391 12.53 43.25 -34.82
C ILE A 391 11.92 44.54 -34.22
N SER A 392 11.69 44.53 -32.90
CA SER A 392 12.22 45.56 -31.99
C SER A 392 12.43 44.97 -30.59
N ALA A 393 13.66 45.10 -30.11
CA ALA A 393 14.11 44.76 -28.78
C ALA A 393 13.79 45.90 -27.80
N ASP A 394 13.60 45.58 -26.52
CA ASP A 394 14.51 46.12 -25.52
C ASP A 394 14.63 45.21 -24.30
N SER A 395 15.89 45.01 -23.93
CA SER A 395 16.41 44.11 -22.92
C SER A 395 16.64 44.83 -21.59
N LEU A 396 16.73 44.06 -20.50
CA LEU A 396 17.67 44.18 -19.37
C LEU A 396 17.34 42.96 -18.47
N GLY A 397 18.14 41.89 -18.36
CA GLY A 397 19.59 41.76 -18.22
C GLY A 397 19.87 41.33 -16.77
N GLY A 398 19.90 40.03 -16.47
CA GLY A 398 21.11 39.29 -16.07
C GLY A 398 20.97 38.81 -14.60
N GLU A 399 21.50 37.69 -14.11
CA GLU A 399 22.35 36.62 -14.64
C GLU A 399 22.15 35.37 -13.75
N GLN A 400 22.19 34.20 -14.39
CA GLN A 400 22.47 32.90 -13.77
C GLN A 400 23.91 32.84 -13.28
N LEU A 401 24.18 32.03 -12.26
CA LEU A 401 25.38 31.19 -12.22
C LEU A 401 25.17 29.98 -11.30
N SER A 402 25.36 28.80 -11.89
CA SER A 402 25.70 27.50 -11.29
C SER A 402 26.93 27.62 -10.36
N PRO A 403 27.27 26.64 -9.48
CA PRO A 403 27.96 25.44 -9.98
C PRO A 403 27.83 24.14 -9.13
N THR A 404 28.55 23.16 -9.69
CA THR A 404 28.81 21.75 -9.49
C THR A 404 29.40 21.25 -8.15
N SER A 405 29.06 19.98 -7.85
CA SER A 405 29.81 18.88 -7.19
C SER A 405 31.10 19.12 -6.36
N GLY A 406 31.03 18.72 -5.08
CA GLY A 406 31.88 17.72 -4.39
C GLY A 406 33.36 18.02 -4.08
N PHE A 407 33.76 17.93 -2.80
CA PHE A 407 34.85 17.08 -2.25
C PHE A 407 35.01 17.28 -0.72
N ARG A 408 35.55 16.27 -0.03
CA ARG A 408 35.90 16.22 1.42
C ARG A 408 37.29 16.82 1.69
N VAL A 409 37.56 17.23 2.95
CA VAL A 409 38.68 16.80 3.85
C VAL A 409 39.34 17.91 4.73
N PHE A 410 39.58 17.55 6.03
CA PHE A 410 40.56 17.97 7.08
C PHE A 410 40.50 19.27 7.91
N MET A 411 41.00 19.09 9.15
CA MET A 411 41.11 19.95 10.35
C MET A 411 42.45 20.70 10.48
N ARG A 412 42.43 21.87 11.16
CA ARG A 412 43.42 22.58 12.03
C ARG A 412 43.18 24.10 11.86
N GLY A 413 43.29 25.03 12.82
CA GLY A 413 43.76 25.11 14.21
C GLY A 413 44.25 26.55 14.46
N GLU A 414 44.07 27.08 15.69
CA GLU A 414 44.67 28.33 16.30
C GLU A 414 44.14 29.70 15.78
N ASP A 415 43.93 30.79 16.55
CA ASP A 415 44.21 31.14 17.96
C ASP A 415 43.48 32.44 18.42
N GLY A 416 43.28 32.61 19.75
CA GLY A 416 43.10 33.89 20.52
C GLY A 416 41.71 34.57 20.58
N GLN A 417 41.18 35.16 21.67
CA GLN A 417 41.64 35.40 23.06
C GLN A 417 40.45 35.96 23.92
N GLU A 418 40.39 35.57 25.21
CA GLU A 418 39.79 36.23 26.43
C GLU A 418 38.28 36.63 26.49
N SER A 419 37.49 36.22 27.50
CA SER A 419 37.63 36.60 28.93
C SER A 419 36.74 35.73 29.88
N SER A 420 37.15 35.60 31.14
CA SER A 420 36.43 34.95 32.27
C SER A 420 36.49 35.85 33.51
N PRO A 421 35.63 35.69 34.55
CA PRO A 421 35.92 34.81 35.72
C PRO A 421 34.67 34.09 36.34
N LYS A 422 34.65 32.79 36.70
CA LYS A 422 35.00 32.04 37.97
C LYS A 422 34.11 32.34 39.23
N PRO A 423 34.04 31.47 40.30
CA PRO A 423 33.99 29.99 40.41
C PRO A 423 33.15 29.42 41.62
N SER A 424 32.94 28.09 41.70
CA SER A 424 32.78 27.29 42.97
C SER A 424 32.92 25.79 42.66
N THR A 425 33.98 25.03 43.02
CA THR A 425 34.49 24.44 44.30
C THR A 425 33.65 23.32 44.94
N SER A 426 34.14 22.07 44.83
CA SER A 426 34.03 20.98 45.82
C SER A 426 35.18 19.95 45.64
N PRO A 427 35.63 19.19 46.67
CA PRO A 427 37.00 18.63 46.77
C PRO A 427 37.02 17.05 46.83
N PRO A 428 38.07 16.30 47.33
CA PRO A 428 38.87 15.38 46.50
C PRO A 428 39.06 13.90 46.99
N HIS A 429 39.62 13.07 46.08
CA HIS A 429 40.55 11.90 46.20
C HIS A 429 40.44 10.76 47.25
N LEU A 430 40.57 9.50 46.76
CA LEU A 430 41.47 8.38 47.19
C LEU A 430 41.03 7.10 46.41
N GLY A 431 41.84 6.23 45.78
CA GLY A 431 43.26 6.04 45.51
C GLY A 431 43.41 4.82 44.55
N SER A 432 44.49 4.75 43.76
CA SER A 432 44.88 3.56 42.96
C SER A 432 45.94 2.73 43.71
N PRO A 433 46.36 1.52 43.25
CA PRO A 433 47.43 1.48 42.23
C PRO A 433 47.51 0.26 41.29
N GLY A 434 48.17 0.47 40.14
CA GLY A 434 48.98 -0.52 39.40
C GLY A 434 48.26 -1.29 38.29
N ARG A 435 48.75 -1.48 37.06
CA ARG A 435 50.09 -1.37 36.45
C ARG A 435 49.98 -0.94 34.97
N ARG A 436 51.05 -0.34 34.45
CA ARG A 436 51.27 0.14 33.07
C ARG A 436 52.19 -0.82 32.26
N PRO A 437 52.37 -0.60 30.92
CA PRO A 437 52.56 -1.61 29.86
C PRO A 437 54.04 -1.83 29.48
N PRO A 438 54.40 -2.57 28.39
CA PRO A 438 54.68 -1.88 27.11
C PRO A 438 54.61 -2.68 25.76
N LYS A 439 54.47 -1.90 24.66
CA LYS A 439 55.15 -1.89 23.34
C LYS A 439 55.23 -3.13 22.39
N SER A 440 55.03 -2.84 21.10
CA SER A 440 55.34 -3.63 19.88
C SER A 440 56.85 -3.66 19.56
N PRO A 441 57.37 -4.61 18.72
CA PRO A 441 57.53 -4.32 17.26
C PRO A 441 57.57 -5.53 16.26
N SER A 442 57.40 -5.20 14.96
CA SER A 442 58.06 -5.69 13.71
C SER A 442 58.11 -7.18 13.25
N GLU A 443 57.49 -7.41 12.08
CA GLU A 443 57.91 -8.12 10.83
C GLU A 443 58.53 -9.56 10.77
N PRO A 444 58.40 -10.27 9.60
CA PRO A 444 58.27 -11.73 9.52
C PRO A 444 59.53 -12.46 8.99
N LYS A 445 59.64 -13.77 9.27
CA LYS A 445 60.63 -14.68 8.65
C LYS A 445 60.06 -16.02 8.18
N GLU A 446 60.56 -16.40 7.02
CA GLU A 446 60.23 -17.53 6.13
C GLU A 446 60.51 -18.94 6.69
N ARG A 447 59.86 -19.96 6.11
CA ARG A 447 60.55 -21.19 5.66
C ARG A 447 59.81 -21.94 4.52
N LYS A 448 60.53 -22.11 3.40
CA LYS A 448 60.36 -23.00 2.22
C LYS A 448 60.55 -24.50 2.62
N GLN A 449 60.32 -25.59 1.85
CA GLN A 449 59.90 -25.94 0.47
C GLN A 449 59.75 -27.49 0.39
N SER A 450 58.93 -28.02 -0.53
CA SER A 450 59.19 -29.22 -1.38
C SER A 450 57.99 -29.40 -2.34
N SER A 451 58.02 -29.02 -3.64
CA SER A 451 58.76 -29.49 -4.84
C SER A 451 58.13 -30.69 -5.56
N SER A 452 57.50 -30.42 -6.71
CA SER A 452 57.62 -31.12 -8.01
C SER A 452 56.47 -30.62 -8.93
N ASP A 453 56.69 -29.54 -9.67
CA ASP A 453 57.02 -29.54 -11.11
C ASP A 453 55.92 -30.12 -12.03
N ASP A 454 55.19 -29.23 -12.71
CA ASP A 454 55.15 -29.30 -14.17
C ASP A 454 54.86 -27.93 -14.80
N LYS A 455 55.82 -27.44 -15.59
CA LYS A 455 55.79 -26.13 -16.26
C LYS A 455 55.05 -26.23 -17.59
N LYS A 456 54.03 -25.39 -17.79
CA LYS A 456 53.82 -24.71 -19.08
C LYS A 456 53.71 -23.20 -18.91
N LYS A 457 54.63 -22.51 -19.60
CA LYS A 457 54.90 -21.07 -19.59
C LYS A 457 53.63 -20.23 -19.78
N VAL A 458 53.35 -19.36 -18.81
CA VAL A 458 52.41 -18.24 -18.97
C VAL A 458 53.08 -17.18 -19.84
N HIS A 459 52.51 -16.95 -21.02
CA HIS A 459 52.77 -15.75 -21.81
C HIS A 459 52.39 -14.52 -20.97
N ARG A 460 53.34 -13.59 -20.78
CA ARG A 460 53.03 -12.23 -20.33
C ARG A 460 52.20 -11.55 -21.42
N GLY A 461 50.89 -11.68 -21.33
CA GLY A 461 49.93 -10.97 -22.17
C GLY A 461 49.50 -9.68 -21.49
N GLY A 462 49.63 -8.57 -22.22
CA GLY A 462 49.29 -7.22 -21.79
C GLY A 462 47.86 -7.05 -21.28
N TYR A 463 47.60 -5.84 -20.79
CA TYR A 463 46.32 -5.34 -20.30
C TYR A 463 45.15 -5.85 -21.18
N ARG A 464 44.47 -6.91 -20.74
CA ARG A 464 43.41 -7.58 -21.50
C ARG A 464 42.16 -6.69 -21.46
N ASP A 465 41.72 -6.24 -22.63
CA ASP A 465 40.47 -5.52 -22.80
C ASP A 465 39.26 -6.38 -22.34
N SER A 466 38.43 -5.81 -21.47
CA SER A 466 37.26 -6.47 -20.86
C SER A 466 36.13 -6.79 -21.86
N SER A 467 36.26 -6.34 -23.12
CA SER A 467 35.30 -6.61 -24.20
C SER A 467 35.28 -8.09 -24.61
N TYR A 468 36.40 -8.82 -24.49
CA TYR A 468 36.55 -10.19 -25.00
C TYR A 468 35.78 -11.26 -24.22
N TYR A 469 35.31 -10.97 -23.00
CA TYR A 469 34.69 -11.99 -22.14
C TYR A 469 33.18 -12.22 -22.41
N TRP A 470 32.53 -11.35 -23.18
CA TRP A 470 31.07 -11.37 -23.37
C TRP A 470 30.64 -11.53 -24.83
N GLU A 471 31.60 -11.48 -25.76
CA GLU A 471 31.38 -11.78 -27.18
C GLU A 471 31.49 -13.30 -27.37
N VAL A 472 30.40 -13.94 -27.76
CA VAL A 472 30.30 -15.38 -27.93
C VAL A 472 30.54 -15.73 -29.39
N HIS A 473 31.39 -16.72 -29.65
CA HIS A 473 31.62 -17.18 -31.01
C HIS A 473 30.43 -18.02 -31.49
N SER A 474 29.96 -17.79 -32.72
CA SER A 474 28.76 -18.48 -33.27
C SER A 474 28.84 -20.01 -33.24
N ARG A 475 30.06 -20.57 -33.23
CA ARG A 475 30.31 -22.03 -33.13
C ARG A 475 30.03 -22.62 -31.75
N GLU A 476 30.01 -21.80 -30.70
CA GLU A 476 29.73 -22.26 -29.34
C GLU A 476 28.24 -22.41 -29.08
N VAL A 477 27.40 -21.78 -29.91
CA VAL A 477 25.97 -21.67 -29.70
C VAL A 477 25.24 -22.57 -30.69
N ASN A 478 24.46 -23.52 -30.18
CA ASN A 478 23.59 -24.32 -31.03
C ASN A 478 22.22 -23.64 -31.14
N MET A 479 21.86 -23.18 -32.35
CA MET A 479 20.58 -22.53 -32.63
C MET A 479 19.49 -23.59 -32.90
N LEU A 480 18.38 -23.51 -32.17
CA LEU A 480 17.26 -24.44 -32.25
C LEU A 480 16.05 -23.77 -32.93
N LYS A 481 14.85 -24.01 -32.40
CA LYS A 481 13.58 -23.55 -32.96
C LYS A 481 13.47 -22.01 -32.97
N ARG A 482 13.02 -21.47 -34.10
CA ARG A 482 12.56 -20.07 -34.21
C ARG A 482 11.29 -19.86 -33.37
N ILE A 483 11.33 -18.89 -32.47
CA ILE A 483 10.21 -18.58 -31.56
C ILE A 483 9.30 -17.50 -32.14
N GLY A 484 9.89 -16.43 -32.68
CA GLY A 484 9.12 -15.32 -33.26
C GLY A 484 10.00 -14.26 -33.90
N ALA A 485 9.40 -13.40 -34.73
CA ALA A 485 10.06 -12.21 -35.26
C ALA A 485 9.32 -10.96 -34.79
N GLY A 486 10.08 -9.97 -34.32
CA GLY A 486 9.57 -8.68 -33.88
C GLY A 486 10.18 -7.51 -34.66
N SER A 487 9.95 -6.30 -34.17
CA SER A 487 10.48 -5.06 -34.72
C SER A 487 12.01 -4.98 -34.63
N PHE A 488 12.61 -5.54 -33.58
CA PHE A 488 14.04 -5.45 -33.30
C PHE A 488 14.88 -6.62 -33.85
N GLY A 489 14.24 -7.73 -34.24
CA GLY A 489 14.97 -8.96 -34.53
C GLY A 489 14.10 -10.21 -34.58
N THR A 490 14.73 -11.34 -34.86
CA THR A 490 14.13 -12.67 -34.79
C THR A 490 14.74 -13.43 -33.61
N VAL A 491 13.88 -14.01 -32.77
CA VAL A 491 14.27 -14.76 -31.57
C VAL A 491 14.24 -16.26 -31.86
N TYR A 492 15.31 -16.94 -31.47
CA TYR A 492 15.49 -18.38 -31.53
C TYR A 492 15.73 -18.92 -30.12
N LYS A 493 15.23 -20.12 -29.82
CA LYS A 493 15.73 -20.90 -28.68
C LYS A 493 17.10 -21.44 -29.09
N GLY A 494 18.05 -21.52 -28.16
CA GLY A 494 19.35 -22.13 -28.40
C GLY A 494 19.93 -22.79 -27.17
N LYS A 495 21.09 -23.44 -27.35
CA LYS A 495 21.87 -24.05 -26.27
C LYS A 495 23.26 -23.41 -26.21
N TRP A 496 23.60 -22.85 -25.04
CA TRP A 496 24.93 -22.34 -24.70
C TRP A 496 25.06 -22.35 -23.17
N HIS A 497 25.82 -23.31 -22.62
CA HIS A 497 25.87 -23.61 -21.17
C HIS A 497 24.50 -23.82 -20.49
N GLY A 498 23.47 -24.19 -21.27
CA GLY A 498 22.07 -24.26 -20.84
C GLY A 498 21.13 -23.77 -21.94
N ASP A 499 19.83 -23.68 -21.64
CA ASP A 499 18.86 -23.06 -22.55
C ASP A 499 19.00 -21.53 -22.56
N VAL A 500 19.09 -20.96 -23.76
CA VAL A 500 19.21 -19.51 -23.97
C VAL A 500 18.23 -19.03 -25.03
N ALA A 501 17.89 -17.73 -24.96
CA ALA A 501 17.19 -17.02 -26.03
C ALA A 501 18.20 -16.21 -26.85
N ILE A 502 18.23 -16.44 -28.17
CA ILE A 502 19.13 -15.78 -29.10
C ILE A 502 18.31 -14.86 -29.99
N LYS A 503 18.48 -13.56 -29.82
CA LYS A 503 17.80 -12.55 -30.62
C LYS A 503 18.74 -12.03 -31.70
N ILE A 504 18.54 -12.47 -32.94
CA ILE A 504 19.27 -12.00 -34.11
C ILE A 504 18.65 -10.67 -34.56
N LEU A 505 19.44 -9.61 -34.55
CA LEU A 505 19.02 -8.26 -34.89
C LEU A 505 18.96 -8.11 -36.41
N LYS A 506 17.97 -7.35 -36.90
CA LYS A 506 17.75 -7.11 -38.34
C LYS A 506 18.70 -6.03 -38.85
N VAL A 507 20.00 -6.32 -38.87
CA VAL A 507 21.02 -5.44 -39.46
C VAL A 507 21.76 -6.23 -40.52
N THR A 508 21.60 -5.80 -41.77
CA THR A 508 22.38 -6.27 -42.91
C THR A 508 23.60 -5.36 -43.02
N GLU A 509 24.81 -5.93 -42.93
CA GLU A 509 26.10 -5.24 -43.11
C GLU A 509 26.30 -4.00 -42.22
N PRO A 510 26.56 -4.20 -40.91
CA PRO A 510 26.72 -3.10 -39.97
C PRO A 510 27.96 -2.25 -40.27
N THR A 511 27.83 -0.92 -40.24
CA THR A 511 28.98 0.00 -40.33
C THR A 511 29.86 -0.11 -39.08
N PRO A 512 31.15 0.29 -39.14
CA PRO A 512 32.03 0.33 -37.96
C PRO A 512 31.43 1.14 -36.80
N GLU A 513 30.73 2.23 -37.10
CA GLU A 513 30.05 3.08 -36.12
C GLU A 513 28.86 2.35 -35.48
N GLN A 514 28.07 1.63 -36.27
CA GLN A 514 26.96 0.80 -35.77
C GLN A 514 27.47 -0.36 -34.91
N LEU A 515 28.59 -0.98 -35.29
CA LEU A 515 29.28 -2.02 -34.50
C LEU A 515 29.78 -1.45 -33.17
N GLN A 516 30.40 -0.27 -33.18
CA GLN A 516 30.88 0.37 -31.96
C GLN A 516 29.72 0.80 -31.05
N ALA A 517 28.65 1.36 -31.62
CA ALA A 517 27.43 1.70 -30.89
C ALA A 517 26.80 0.45 -30.25
N PHE A 518 26.71 -0.66 -31.00
CA PHE A 518 26.23 -1.93 -30.48
C PHE A 518 27.08 -2.42 -29.31
N LYS A 519 28.42 -2.42 -29.44
CA LYS A 519 29.34 -2.76 -28.34
C LYS A 519 29.16 -1.86 -27.12
N ASN A 520 28.97 -0.56 -27.31
CA ASN A 520 28.71 0.40 -26.23
C ASN A 520 27.39 0.13 -25.51
N GLU A 521 26.36 -0.36 -26.21
CA GLU A 521 25.08 -0.74 -25.58
C GLU A 521 25.22 -2.08 -24.84
N MET A 522 25.94 -3.06 -25.39
CA MET A 522 26.22 -4.33 -24.70
C MET A 522 27.05 -4.11 -23.42
N GLN A 523 27.90 -3.09 -23.42
CA GLN A 523 28.65 -2.61 -22.27
C GLN A 523 27.76 -2.11 -21.12
N VAL A 524 26.57 -1.60 -21.43
CA VAL A 524 25.55 -1.20 -20.45
C VAL A 524 24.77 -2.41 -19.99
N LEU A 525 24.28 -3.25 -20.92
CA LEU A 525 23.49 -4.44 -20.61
C LEU A 525 24.22 -5.44 -19.71
N ARG A 526 25.53 -5.65 -19.92
CA ARG A 526 26.33 -6.58 -19.09
C ARG A 526 26.37 -6.22 -17.60
N LYS A 527 26.14 -4.95 -17.26
CA LYS A 527 26.17 -4.46 -15.87
C LYS A 527 24.83 -4.66 -15.17
N THR A 528 23.83 -5.23 -15.85
CA THR A 528 22.51 -5.47 -15.29
C THR A 528 22.44 -6.87 -14.66
N ARG A 529 22.15 -6.92 -13.35
CA ARG A 529 21.98 -8.16 -12.61
C ARG A 529 20.97 -7.93 -11.49
N HIS A 530 19.73 -8.31 -11.76
CA HIS A 530 18.62 -8.16 -10.83
C HIS A 530 17.62 -9.29 -11.04
N VAL A 531 16.93 -9.72 -9.97
CA VAL A 531 15.97 -10.83 -10.04
C VAL A 531 14.84 -10.57 -11.04
N ASN A 532 14.40 -9.31 -11.15
CA ASN A 532 13.33 -8.90 -12.07
C ASN A 532 13.78 -8.41 -13.45
N ILE A 533 15.06 -8.54 -13.77
CA ILE A 533 15.60 -8.21 -15.09
C ILE A 533 16.00 -9.50 -15.80
N LEU A 534 15.70 -9.59 -17.09
CA LEU A 534 16.11 -10.71 -17.91
C LEU A 534 17.64 -10.74 -18.00
N LEU A 535 18.25 -11.84 -17.57
CA LEU A 535 19.71 -11.95 -17.49
C LEU A 535 20.31 -11.89 -18.89
N PHE A 536 21.14 -10.86 -19.11
CA PHE A 536 22.05 -10.78 -20.25
C PHE A 536 23.21 -11.76 -20.04
N MET A 537 23.47 -12.62 -21.03
CA MET A 537 24.52 -13.63 -20.94
C MET A 537 25.67 -13.36 -21.92
N GLY A 538 25.40 -12.70 -23.04
CA GLY A 538 26.43 -12.35 -24.01
C GLY A 538 25.84 -11.79 -25.30
N PHE A 539 26.70 -11.53 -26.27
CA PHE A 539 26.32 -11.07 -27.61
C PHE A 539 27.19 -11.72 -28.67
N MET A 540 26.76 -11.67 -29.92
CA MET A 540 27.51 -12.11 -31.09
C MET A 540 27.60 -10.97 -32.09
N THR A 541 28.74 -10.84 -32.79
CA THR A 541 28.89 -9.89 -33.90
C THR A 541 28.92 -10.57 -35.27
N LYS A 542 29.19 -11.87 -35.32
CA LYS A 542 29.29 -12.68 -36.54
C LYS A 542 28.50 -13.98 -36.39
N PRO A 543 27.82 -14.49 -37.45
CA PRO A 543 27.65 -13.86 -38.77
C PRO A 543 26.68 -12.67 -38.74
N ASN A 544 25.81 -12.58 -37.73
CA ASN A 544 24.87 -11.49 -37.52
C ASN A 544 25.03 -10.95 -36.10
N PHE A 545 24.61 -9.71 -35.89
CA PHE A 545 24.46 -9.18 -34.53
C PHE A 545 23.39 -9.95 -33.79
N ALA A 546 23.74 -10.55 -32.66
CA ALA A 546 22.79 -11.25 -31.82
C ALA A 546 23.01 -10.93 -30.35
N ILE A 547 21.92 -11.00 -29.57
CA ILE A 547 21.94 -10.89 -28.12
C ILE A 547 21.51 -12.22 -27.53
N ILE A 548 22.25 -12.68 -26.54
CA ILE A 548 22.02 -13.93 -25.83
C ILE A 548 21.55 -13.59 -24.41
N THR A 549 20.34 -13.99 -24.08
CA THR A 549 19.76 -13.86 -22.74
C THR A 549 19.36 -15.22 -22.19
N GLN A 550 19.10 -15.28 -20.88
CA GLN A 550 18.49 -16.48 -20.29
C GLN A 550 17.20 -16.87 -21.02
N TRP A 551 16.97 -18.17 -21.15
CA TRP A 551 15.67 -18.68 -21.58
C TRP A 551 14.64 -18.52 -20.46
N CYS A 552 13.39 -18.21 -20.81
CA CYS A 552 12.27 -18.15 -19.89
C CYS A 552 11.25 -19.23 -20.27
N GLU A 553 11.04 -20.23 -19.42
CA GLU A 553 10.07 -21.31 -19.68
C GLU A 553 8.60 -20.88 -19.60
N GLY A 554 8.32 -19.72 -19.00
CA GLY A 554 6.97 -19.14 -18.95
C GLY A 554 6.63 -18.29 -20.18
N SER A 555 5.59 -17.47 -20.08
CA SER A 555 5.12 -16.64 -21.20
C SER A 555 5.09 -15.14 -20.86
N SER A 556 4.88 -14.30 -21.88
CA SER A 556 4.75 -12.86 -21.65
C SER A 556 3.47 -12.54 -20.88
N LEU A 557 3.50 -11.46 -20.11
CA LEU A 557 2.34 -10.94 -19.40
C LEU A 557 1.19 -10.66 -20.38
N TYR A 558 1.49 -10.15 -21.57
CA TYR A 558 0.52 -9.97 -22.65
C TYR A 558 -0.20 -11.27 -23.01
N ARG A 559 0.54 -12.38 -23.16
CA ARG A 559 -0.06 -13.68 -23.50
C ARG A 559 -0.95 -14.18 -22.37
N HIS A 560 -0.54 -14.02 -21.12
CA HIS A 560 -1.38 -14.40 -19.99
C HIS A 560 -2.66 -13.56 -19.88
N LEU A 561 -2.60 -12.25 -20.14
CA LEU A 561 -3.76 -11.37 -20.02
C LEU A 561 -4.73 -11.47 -21.20
N HIS A 562 -4.23 -11.47 -22.43
CA HIS A 562 -5.07 -11.23 -23.63
C HIS A 562 -5.18 -12.42 -24.59
N VAL A 563 -4.44 -13.51 -24.36
CA VAL A 563 -4.45 -14.70 -25.25
C VAL A 563 -4.89 -15.94 -24.50
N THR A 564 -4.27 -16.21 -23.35
CA THR A 564 -4.60 -17.34 -22.49
C THR A 564 -5.65 -16.97 -21.45
N GLU A 565 -5.88 -15.68 -21.20
CA GLU A 565 -6.84 -15.17 -20.21
C GLU A 565 -6.69 -15.85 -18.85
N THR A 566 -5.43 -15.98 -18.40
CA THR A 566 -5.09 -16.62 -17.14
C THR A 566 -5.76 -15.87 -15.99
N LYS A 567 -6.48 -16.59 -15.12
CA LYS A 567 -7.15 -15.99 -13.96
C LYS A 567 -6.12 -15.60 -12.89
N PHE A 568 -5.84 -14.30 -12.81
CA PHE A 568 -5.04 -13.72 -11.74
C PHE A 568 -5.94 -13.22 -10.60
N ASP A 569 -5.65 -13.61 -9.37
CA ASP A 569 -6.22 -12.95 -8.19
C ASP A 569 -5.60 -11.56 -7.98
N THR A 570 -6.25 -10.72 -7.17
CA THR A 570 -5.82 -9.33 -6.94
C THR A 570 -4.42 -9.27 -6.33
N MET A 571 -4.10 -10.20 -5.41
CA MET A 571 -2.79 -10.27 -4.77
C MET A 571 -1.69 -10.58 -5.79
N ARG A 572 -1.89 -11.54 -6.71
CA ARG A 572 -0.92 -11.85 -7.76
C ARG A 572 -0.71 -10.69 -8.71
N ARG A 573 -1.77 -9.96 -9.09
CA ARG A 573 -1.66 -8.78 -9.97
C ARG A 573 -0.82 -7.69 -9.32
N ILE A 574 -1.04 -7.45 -8.03
CA ILE A 574 -0.29 -6.46 -7.25
C ILE A 574 1.17 -6.91 -7.06
N ASP A 575 1.42 -8.20 -6.88
CA ASP A 575 2.78 -8.72 -6.81
C ASP A 575 3.52 -8.62 -8.17
N VAL A 576 2.87 -8.91 -9.29
CA VAL A 576 3.43 -8.72 -10.64
C VAL A 576 3.74 -7.24 -10.89
N ALA A 577 2.82 -6.34 -10.51
CA ALA A 577 3.04 -4.90 -10.58
C ALA A 577 4.27 -4.48 -9.76
N ARG A 578 4.33 -4.90 -8.49
CA ARG A 578 5.45 -4.63 -7.58
C ARG A 578 6.78 -5.10 -8.16
N GLN A 579 6.87 -6.36 -8.58
CA GLN A 579 8.08 -6.94 -9.16
C GLN A 579 8.51 -6.22 -10.45
N THR A 580 7.56 -5.79 -11.28
CA THR A 580 7.83 -4.98 -12.48
C THR A 580 8.41 -3.62 -12.09
N ALA A 581 7.82 -2.93 -11.11
CA ALA A 581 8.35 -1.68 -10.59
C ALA A 581 9.76 -1.85 -9.99
N GLN A 582 10.04 -2.97 -9.31
CA GLN A 582 11.38 -3.26 -8.76
C GLN A 582 12.45 -3.42 -9.83
N GLY A 583 12.12 -4.12 -10.93
CA GLY A 583 13.01 -4.22 -12.08
C GLY A 583 13.28 -2.87 -12.72
N MET A 584 12.25 -2.05 -12.91
CA MET A 584 12.39 -0.73 -13.52
C MET A 584 13.14 0.27 -12.64
N ASP A 585 12.92 0.26 -11.33
CA ASP A 585 13.70 1.05 -10.37
C ASP A 585 15.19 0.73 -10.46
N TYR A 586 15.54 -0.56 -10.54
CA TYR A 586 16.91 -1.00 -10.75
C TYR A 586 17.53 -0.45 -12.05
N LEU A 587 16.79 -0.46 -13.17
CA LEU A 587 17.26 0.09 -14.44
C LEU A 587 17.48 1.60 -14.34
N HIS A 588 16.52 2.34 -13.78
CA HIS A 588 16.62 3.80 -13.64
C HIS A 588 17.73 4.21 -12.68
N ALA A 589 17.96 3.46 -11.60
CA ALA A 589 19.10 3.68 -10.69
C ALA A 589 20.46 3.46 -11.38
N LYS A 590 20.50 2.71 -12.49
CA LYS A 590 21.67 2.52 -13.36
C LYS A 590 21.71 3.52 -14.54
N ASN A 591 20.82 4.52 -14.55
CA ASN A 591 20.60 5.46 -15.66
C ASN A 591 20.25 4.78 -17.00
N ILE A 592 19.48 3.70 -16.96
CA ILE A 592 19.02 2.98 -18.15
C ILE A 592 17.54 3.28 -18.36
N ILE A 593 17.19 3.88 -19.49
CA ILE A 593 15.79 4.07 -19.93
C ILE A 593 15.40 2.87 -20.79
N HIS A 594 14.28 2.23 -20.49
CA HIS A 594 13.83 1.05 -21.22
C HIS A 594 13.32 1.39 -22.62
N ARG A 595 12.51 2.45 -22.76
CA ARG A 595 11.94 3.00 -24.02
C ARG A 595 10.92 2.15 -24.76
N ASP A 596 10.68 0.92 -24.33
CA ASP A 596 9.70 -0.01 -24.93
C ASP A 596 9.08 -0.91 -23.85
N LEU A 597 8.79 -0.33 -22.68
CA LEU A 597 8.14 -1.07 -21.59
C LEU A 597 6.68 -1.35 -21.95
N LYS A 598 6.33 -2.64 -22.05
CA LYS A 598 4.99 -3.13 -22.38
C LYS A 598 4.80 -4.56 -21.91
N SER A 599 3.56 -5.02 -21.83
CA SER A 599 3.23 -6.37 -21.36
C SER A 599 3.84 -7.50 -22.21
N ASN A 600 4.20 -7.26 -23.47
CA ASN A 600 4.93 -8.24 -24.30
C ASN A 600 6.38 -8.46 -23.86
N ASN A 601 7.00 -7.45 -23.25
CA ASN A 601 8.41 -7.47 -22.84
C ASN A 601 8.59 -7.84 -21.35
N ILE A 602 7.48 -8.11 -20.66
CA ILE A 602 7.44 -8.57 -19.27
C ILE A 602 7.10 -10.05 -19.29
N PHE A 603 8.00 -10.91 -18.82
CA PHE A 603 7.81 -12.36 -18.80
C PHE A 603 7.52 -12.85 -17.39
N LEU A 604 6.59 -13.78 -17.26
CA LEU A 604 6.31 -14.48 -16.00
C LEU A 604 7.03 -15.82 -16.04
N HIS A 605 8.19 -15.88 -15.40
CA HIS A 605 9.01 -17.09 -15.28
C HIS A 605 8.53 -17.97 -14.12
N GLU A 606 9.10 -19.18 -13.99
CA GLU A 606 8.75 -20.17 -12.97
C GLU A 606 8.53 -19.54 -11.58
N GLY A 607 7.47 -19.97 -10.91
CA GLY A 607 7.06 -19.42 -9.61
C GLY A 607 6.47 -18.00 -9.67
N TRP A 608 6.06 -17.51 -10.86
CA TRP A 608 5.54 -16.15 -11.09
C TRP A 608 6.57 -15.04 -10.88
N THR A 609 7.84 -15.34 -11.13
CA THR A 609 8.90 -14.32 -11.08
C THR A 609 8.84 -13.46 -12.33
N VAL A 610 8.69 -12.16 -12.17
CA VAL A 610 8.71 -11.21 -13.30
C VAL A 610 10.12 -11.08 -13.85
N LYS A 611 10.28 -11.09 -15.17
CA LYS A 611 11.53 -10.79 -15.89
C LYS A 611 11.26 -9.75 -16.96
N ILE A 612 11.86 -8.56 -16.83
CA ILE A 612 11.77 -7.50 -17.84
C ILE A 612 12.88 -7.70 -18.87
N GLY A 613 12.49 -7.88 -20.13
CA GLY A 613 13.41 -8.06 -21.27
C GLY A 613 13.35 -6.89 -22.24
N ASP A 614 14.17 -6.95 -23.30
CA ASP A 614 14.18 -6.01 -24.42
C ASP A 614 14.45 -4.53 -24.08
N PHE A 615 14.93 -4.24 -22.88
CA PHE A 615 15.45 -2.92 -22.50
C PHE A 615 16.78 -2.62 -23.22
N GLY A 616 17.03 -1.35 -23.56
CA GLY A 616 18.25 -0.93 -24.24
C GLY A 616 18.35 -1.31 -25.72
N LEU A 617 17.31 -1.90 -26.33
CA LEU A 617 17.28 -2.20 -27.76
C LEU A 617 16.71 -1.05 -28.62
N ALA A 618 16.02 -0.10 -28.00
CA ALA A 618 15.48 1.07 -28.68
C ALA A 618 16.56 2.14 -28.97
N THR A 619 17.55 2.31 -28.10
CA THR A 619 18.75 3.14 -28.35
C THR A 619 19.50 2.63 -29.57
N VAL A 620 19.67 1.32 -29.61
CA VAL A 620 20.27 0.56 -30.69
C VAL A 620 19.51 0.82 -32.01
N LYS A 621 18.18 0.71 -32.04
CA LYS A 621 17.35 1.01 -33.24
C LYS A 621 17.43 2.49 -33.70
N SER A 622 17.42 3.45 -32.77
CA SER A 622 17.47 4.89 -33.08
C SER A 622 18.81 5.31 -33.68
N ARG A 623 19.93 4.80 -33.13
CA ARG A 623 21.29 5.09 -33.64
C ARG A 623 21.63 4.41 -34.97
N TRP A 624 20.84 3.42 -35.39
CA TRP A 624 21.08 2.65 -36.60
C TRP A 624 20.42 3.22 -37.85
N SER A 625 19.42 4.10 -37.72
CA SER A 625 18.61 4.60 -38.84
C SER A 625 19.20 5.81 -39.60
N GLY A 626 20.44 6.22 -39.28
CA GLY A 626 21.05 7.43 -39.82
C GLY A 626 20.44 8.70 -39.22
N SER A 627 21.24 9.76 -39.11
CA SER A 627 20.94 11.01 -38.39
C SER A 627 19.79 11.87 -38.95
N GLN A 628 18.97 11.36 -39.87
CA GLN A 628 17.95 12.14 -40.59
C GLN A 628 16.64 11.40 -40.91
N GLN A 629 16.32 10.30 -40.23
CA GLN A 629 14.92 9.86 -40.17
C GLN A 629 14.32 10.29 -38.83
N VAL A 630 13.43 11.28 -38.90
CA VAL A 630 12.43 11.59 -37.87
C VAL A 630 11.94 10.26 -37.34
N GLU A 631 12.18 9.98 -36.07
CA GLU A 631 11.81 8.74 -35.39
C GLU A 631 10.30 8.51 -35.60
N GLN A 632 9.92 7.82 -36.68
CA GLN A 632 8.54 7.42 -36.84
C GLN A 632 8.22 6.51 -35.66
N PRO A 633 7.10 6.70 -34.94
CA PRO A 633 6.67 5.82 -33.87
C PRO A 633 6.34 4.43 -34.44
N SER A 634 7.38 3.67 -34.73
CA SER A 634 7.37 2.29 -35.21
C SER A 634 7.42 1.40 -33.97
N GLY A 635 6.25 1.18 -33.37
CA GLY A 635 6.11 0.41 -32.14
C GLY A 635 4.67 0.27 -31.66
N SER A 636 4.56 -0.35 -30.49
CA SER A 636 3.33 -0.64 -29.76
C SER A 636 2.74 0.67 -29.20
N ILE A 637 2.02 1.43 -30.05
CA ILE A 637 1.55 2.80 -29.75
C ILE A 637 0.73 2.94 -28.46
N LEU A 638 0.09 1.87 -28.01
CA LEU A 638 -0.80 1.89 -26.83
C LEU A 638 -0.06 2.23 -25.53
N TRP A 639 1.25 1.95 -25.45
CA TRP A 639 2.09 2.21 -24.27
C TRP A 639 2.93 3.50 -24.38
N MET A 640 2.90 4.17 -25.53
CA MET A 640 3.74 5.34 -25.77
C MET A 640 3.19 6.57 -25.04
N ALA A 641 4.08 7.29 -24.35
CA ALA A 641 3.73 8.53 -23.68
C ALA A 641 3.40 9.65 -24.69
N PRO A 642 2.50 10.60 -24.36
CA PRO A 642 2.11 11.68 -25.27
C PRO A 642 3.30 12.49 -25.84
N GLU A 643 4.30 12.78 -25.02
CA GLU A 643 5.51 13.49 -25.45
C GLU A 643 6.38 12.67 -26.42
N VAL A 644 6.38 11.34 -26.29
CA VAL A 644 7.03 10.40 -27.21
C VAL A 644 6.21 10.20 -28.48
N ILE A 645 4.89 10.43 -28.44
CA ILE A 645 4.08 10.44 -29.66
C ILE A 645 4.32 11.73 -30.45
N ARG A 646 4.43 12.88 -29.76
CA ARG A 646 4.61 14.20 -30.41
C ARG A 646 5.99 14.42 -31.00
N MET A 647 7.04 13.86 -30.38
CA MET A 647 8.43 13.95 -30.88
C MET A 647 8.94 15.39 -31.07
N GLN A 648 8.39 16.32 -30.28
CA GLN A 648 8.73 17.75 -30.34
C GLN A 648 10.01 18.09 -29.56
N ASP A 649 10.30 17.30 -28.52
CA ASP A 649 11.47 17.47 -27.67
C ASP A 649 12.71 16.84 -28.32
N THR A 650 13.90 17.38 -28.05
CA THR A 650 15.17 16.81 -28.49
C THR A 650 15.38 15.39 -27.97
N ASN A 651 14.90 15.10 -26.76
CA ASN A 651 14.97 13.77 -26.13
C ASN A 651 13.61 13.45 -25.47
N PRO A 652 12.65 12.88 -26.23
CA PRO A 652 11.32 12.59 -25.70
C PRO A 652 11.32 11.39 -24.75
N TYR A 653 12.25 10.45 -24.92
CA TYR A 653 12.43 9.29 -24.05
C TYR A 653 13.14 9.68 -22.75
N THR A 654 12.44 9.49 -21.64
CA THR A 654 12.86 9.85 -20.28
C THR A 654 12.45 8.75 -19.29
N PHE A 655 12.88 8.86 -18.03
CA PHE A 655 12.37 8.00 -16.97
C PHE A 655 10.84 8.09 -16.86
N GLN A 656 10.29 9.28 -17.03
CA GLN A 656 8.85 9.54 -16.99
C GLN A 656 8.10 8.96 -18.19
N SER A 657 8.75 8.78 -19.34
CA SER A 657 8.13 8.06 -20.46
C SER A 657 8.00 6.56 -20.19
N ASP A 658 8.98 5.94 -19.48
CA ASP A 658 8.86 4.55 -19.03
C ASP A 658 7.76 4.41 -17.98
N VAL A 659 7.61 5.40 -17.09
CA VAL A 659 6.53 5.43 -16.09
C VAL A 659 5.15 5.44 -16.74
N TYR A 660 4.97 6.17 -17.85
CA TYR A 660 3.70 6.13 -18.59
C TYR A 660 3.44 4.74 -19.17
N GLY A 661 4.43 4.12 -19.81
CA GLY A 661 4.33 2.75 -20.31
C GLY A 661 3.99 1.76 -19.19
N TYR A 662 4.57 1.94 -18.01
CA TYR A 662 4.22 1.18 -16.81
C TYR A 662 2.78 1.45 -16.34
N GLY A 663 2.30 2.69 -16.39
CA GLY A 663 0.91 3.04 -16.10
C GLY A 663 -0.08 2.31 -17.00
N VAL A 664 0.25 2.15 -18.29
CA VAL A 664 -0.55 1.34 -19.22
C VAL A 664 -0.50 -0.15 -18.86
N VAL A 665 0.67 -0.68 -18.46
CA VAL A 665 0.78 -2.07 -17.96
C VAL A 665 -0.07 -2.29 -16.69
N LEU A 666 -0.10 -1.32 -15.77
CA LEU A 666 -0.97 -1.40 -14.59
C LEU A 666 -2.45 -1.39 -14.99
N TYR A 667 -2.83 -0.56 -15.96
CA TYR A 667 -4.18 -0.55 -16.52
C TYR A 667 -4.55 -1.92 -17.11
N GLU A 668 -3.66 -2.53 -17.90
CA GLU A 668 -3.88 -3.88 -18.44
C GLU A 668 -4.06 -4.93 -17.34
N LEU A 669 -3.21 -4.90 -16.30
CA LEU A 669 -3.30 -5.82 -15.15
C LEU A 669 -4.63 -5.66 -14.39
N MET A 670 -5.12 -4.43 -14.26
CA MET A 670 -6.27 -4.07 -13.41
C MET A 670 -7.59 -3.92 -14.19
N SER A 671 -7.59 -4.11 -15.51
CA SER A 671 -8.81 -4.20 -16.34
C SER A 671 -8.91 -5.52 -17.10
N GLY A 672 -7.77 -6.20 -17.34
CA GLY A 672 -7.71 -7.36 -18.23
C GLY A 672 -7.93 -7.00 -19.71
N THR A 673 -7.88 -5.72 -20.08
CA THR A 673 -8.12 -5.24 -21.45
C THR A 673 -7.04 -4.28 -21.91
N LEU A 674 -6.86 -4.15 -23.22
CA LEU A 674 -6.01 -3.12 -23.81
C LEU A 674 -6.70 -1.75 -23.78
N PRO A 675 -5.97 -0.64 -23.62
CA PRO A 675 -6.55 0.69 -23.68
C PRO A 675 -7.10 0.97 -25.09
N TYR A 676 -8.11 1.84 -25.17
CA TYR A 676 -8.70 2.31 -26.43
C TYR A 676 -9.31 1.20 -27.30
N SER A 677 -9.78 0.11 -26.69
CA SER A 677 -10.37 -1.05 -27.37
C SER A 677 -11.57 -0.73 -28.27
N ASN A 678 -12.15 0.46 -28.14
CA ASN A 678 -13.27 0.98 -28.93
C ASN A 678 -12.84 1.81 -30.15
N ILE A 679 -11.53 2.02 -30.37
CA ILE A 679 -11.00 2.81 -31.49
C ILE A 679 -10.15 1.90 -32.38
N ASN A 680 -10.58 1.71 -33.62
CA ASN A 680 -9.90 0.81 -34.56
C ASN A 680 -8.84 1.52 -35.41
N ASN A 681 -8.80 2.86 -35.42
CA ASN A 681 -7.85 3.64 -36.20
C ASN A 681 -6.61 4.02 -35.37
N ARG A 682 -5.45 3.51 -35.79
CA ARG A 682 -4.15 3.76 -35.15
C ARG A 682 -3.78 5.24 -35.15
N ASP A 683 -3.95 5.94 -36.25
CA ASP A 683 -3.55 7.35 -36.39
C ASP A 683 -4.45 8.26 -35.55
N GLN A 684 -5.72 7.89 -35.41
CA GLN A 684 -6.64 8.54 -34.49
C GLN A 684 -6.15 8.42 -33.04
N ILE A 685 -5.73 7.24 -32.60
CA ILE A 685 -5.17 7.06 -31.24
C ILE A 685 -3.92 7.91 -31.06
N ILE A 686 -2.98 7.88 -32.02
CA ILE A 686 -1.76 8.68 -31.99
C ILE A 686 -2.11 10.17 -31.84
N PHE A 687 -3.01 10.69 -32.67
CA PHE A 687 -3.42 12.09 -32.63
C PHE A 687 -4.08 12.46 -31.32
N MET A 688 -5.09 11.69 -30.88
CA MET A 688 -5.86 12.01 -29.68
C MET A 688 -5.03 11.88 -28.40
N VAL A 689 -4.18 10.85 -28.26
CA VAL A 689 -3.28 10.73 -27.11
C VAL A 689 -2.21 11.81 -27.15
N GLY A 690 -1.60 12.07 -28.31
CA GLY A 690 -0.59 13.11 -28.49
C GLY A 690 -1.09 14.52 -28.14
N ARG A 691 -2.36 14.81 -28.44
CA ARG A 691 -3.05 16.07 -28.09
C ARG A 691 -3.63 16.11 -26.68
N GLY A 692 -3.72 14.97 -25.99
CA GLY A 692 -4.28 14.88 -24.64
C GLY A 692 -5.81 14.77 -24.60
N TYR A 693 -6.45 14.46 -25.73
CA TYR A 693 -7.89 14.21 -25.84
C TYR A 693 -8.29 12.79 -25.46
N LEU A 694 -7.33 11.86 -25.39
CA LEU A 694 -7.58 10.47 -25.08
C LEU A 694 -6.64 9.98 -23.97
N SER A 695 -7.22 9.27 -23.00
CA SER A 695 -6.52 8.58 -21.91
C SER A 695 -7.22 7.24 -21.62
N PRO A 696 -6.53 6.25 -21.02
CA PRO A 696 -7.15 4.95 -20.72
C PRO A 696 -8.41 5.08 -19.86
N ASP A 697 -9.46 4.35 -20.22
CA ASP A 697 -10.77 4.43 -19.57
C ASP A 697 -10.80 3.67 -18.24
N LEU A 698 -10.62 4.40 -17.15
CA LEU A 698 -10.52 3.84 -15.79
C LEU A 698 -11.84 3.26 -15.27
N SER A 699 -12.97 3.46 -15.95
CA SER A 699 -14.23 2.79 -15.59
C SER A 699 -14.18 1.28 -15.84
N LYS A 700 -13.26 0.82 -16.72
CA LYS A 700 -13.06 -0.59 -17.06
C LYS A 700 -12.18 -1.35 -16.05
N LEU A 701 -11.70 -0.69 -15.01
CA LEU A 701 -10.96 -1.38 -13.95
C LEU A 701 -11.89 -2.31 -13.17
N TYR A 702 -11.39 -3.46 -12.72
CA TYR A 702 -12.19 -4.38 -11.92
C TYR A 702 -12.68 -3.72 -10.63
N SER A 703 -13.90 -4.05 -10.21
CA SER A 703 -14.54 -3.49 -9.01
C SER A 703 -13.76 -3.75 -7.71
N ASN A 704 -12.97 -4.82 -7.67
CA ASN A 704 -12.10 -5.18 -6.55
C ASN A 704 -10.69 -4.54 -6.60
N CYS A 705 -10.45 -3.61 -7.53
CA CYS A 705 -9.21 -2.85 -7.61
C CYS A 705 -9.11 -1.85 -6.44
N PRO A 706 -8.06 -1.91 -5.60
CA PRO A 706 -7.91 -0.95 -4.50
C PRO A 706 -7.88 0.50 -4.99
N LYS A 707 -8.58 1.41 -4.29
CA LYS A 707 -8.62 2.85 -4.65
C LYS A 707 -7.22 3.48 -4.76
N SER A 708 -6.29 3.07 -3.89
CA SER A 708 -4.89 3.48 -3.93
C SER A 708 -4.15 3.00 -5.19
N MET A 709 -4.49 1.81 -5.71
CA MET A 709 -3.96 1.32 -6.98
C MET A 709 -4.53 2.10 -8.17
N LYS A 710 -5.86 2.37 -8.19
CA LYS A 710 -6.49 3.24 -9.20
C LYS A 710 -5.83 4.63 -9.24
N ARG A 711 -5.51 5.21 -8.07
CA ARG A 711 -4.78 6.48 -7.98
C ARG A 711 -3.37 6.41 -8.57
N LEU A 712 -2.63 5.36 -8.24
CA LEU A 712 -1.28 5.17 -8.79
C LEU A 712 -1.29 5.05 -10.32
N ILE A 713 -2.30 4.36 -10.88
CA ILE A 713 -2.51 4.28 -12.33
C ILE A 713 -2.71 5.69 -12.93
N ILE A 714 -3.58 6.51 -12.31
CA ILE A 714 -3.84 7.90 -12.74
C ILE A 714 -2.55 8.72 -12.72
N ASP A 715 -1.78 8.65 -11.63
CA ASP A 715 -0.56 9.44 -11.46
C ASP A 715 0.51 9.05 -12.50
N CYS A 716 0.63 7.76 -12.84
CA CYS A 716 1.52 7.30 -13.91
C CYS A 716 1.06 7.74 -15.33
N LEU A 717 -0.25 7.92 -15.54
CA LEU A 717 -0.86 8.24 -16.85
C LEU A 717 -1.07 9.74 -17.09
N LYS A 718 -0.52 10.62 -16.25
CA LYS A 718 -0.62 12.08 -16.43
C LYS A 718 -0.07 12.52 -17.78
N PHE A 719 -0.79 13.44 -18.43
CA PHE A 719 -0.40 13.98 -19.74
C PHE A 719 0.95 14.72 -19.68
N LYS A 720 1.14 15.59 -18.68
CA LYS A 720 2.41 16.26 -18.43
C LYS A 720 3.37 15.29 -17.75
N ARG A 721 4.55 15.08 -18.35
CA ARG A 721 5.52 14.09 -17.85
C ARG A 721 6.06 14.41 -16.45
N ASP A 722 6.22 15.68 -16.11
CA ASP A 722 6.83 16.11 -14.84
C ASP A 722 5.90 15.91 -13.63
N GLU A 723 4.61 15.67 -13.87
CA GLU A 723 3.63 15.31 -12.82
C GLU A 723 3.64 13.81 -12.50
N ARG A 724 4.36 13.00 -13.27
CA ARG A 724 4.44 11.55 -13.06
C ARG A 724 5.46 11.22 -11.97
N PRO A 725 5.14 10.26 -11.06
CA PRO A 725 6.09 9.82 -10.05
C PRO A 725 7.23 9.00 -10.67
N LEU A 726 8.38 8.92 -9.98
CA LEU A 726 9.47 8.01 -10.34
C LEU A 726 9.30 6.64 -9.65
N PHE A 727 9.97 5.60 -10.17
CA PHE A 727 9.84 4.23 -9.66
C PHE A 727 10.09 4.05 -8.15
N PRO A 728 11.01 4.75 -7.47
CA PRO A 728 11.13 4.68 -6.01
C PRO A 728 9.82 5.05 -5.28
N GLN A 729 9.09 6.02 -5.82
CA GLN A 729 7.84 6.52 -5.25
C GLN A 729 6.68 5.58 -5.58
N ILE A 730 6.69 5.04 -6.81
CA ILE A 730 5.75 4.03 -7.26
C ILE A 730 5.86 2.77 -6.39
N LEU A 731 7.08 2.31 -6.10
CA LEU A 731 7.32 1.14 -5.23
C LEU A 731 6.73 1.35 -3.84
N VAL A 732 7.00 2.50 -3.22
CA VAL A 732 6.38 2.87 -1.95
C VAL A 732 4.85 2.87 -2.04
N GLY A 733 4.29 3.40 -3.13
CA GLY A 733 2.84 3.39 -3.38
C GLY A 733 2.28 1.98 -3.46
N ILE A 734 2.94 1.06 -4.17
CA ILE A 734 2.50 -0.34 -4.33
C ILE A 734 2.66 -1.13 -3.03
N GLU A 735 3.75 -0.94 -2.29
CA GLU A 735 3.95 -1.57 -0.98
C GLU A 735 2.88 -1.13 0.01
N GLN A 736 2.48 0.14 -0.02
CA GLN A 736 1.34 0.62 0.77
C GLN A 736 0.02 -0.04 0.35
N VAL A 737 -0.20 -0.26 -0.95
CA VAL A 737 -1.38 -1.01 -1.42
C VAL A 737 -1.34 -2.44 -0.89
N GLN A 738 -0.18 -3.10 -0.94
CA GLN A 738 -0.01 -4.48 -0.48
C GLN A 738 -0.22 -4.62 1.03
N ASP A 739 0.24 -3.64 1.82
CA ASP A 739 0.00 -3.57 3.27
C ASP A 739 -1.49 -3.41 3.63
N LEU A 740 -2.31 -2.86 2.72
CA LEU A 740 -3.75 -2.68 2.90
C LEU A 740 -4.58 -3.89 2.45
N LEU A 741 -3.99 -4.83 1.70
CA LEU A 741 -4.68 -6.07 1.35
C LEU A 741 -4.74 -6.99 2.58
N PRO A 742 -5.84 -7.74 2.77
CA PRO A 742 -5.89 -8.78 3.79
C PRO A 742 -4.69 -9.70 3.59
N LYS A 743 -3.81 -9.77 4.60
CA LYS A 743 -2.76 -10.79 4.60
C LYS A 743 -3.51 -12.11 4.69
N ILE A 744 -3.55 -12.84 3.58
CA ILE A 744 -3.99 -14.23 3.59
C ILE A 744 -2.91 -14.97 4.40
N GLU A 745 -3.05 -14.98 5.73
CA GLU A 745 -2.58 -16.11 6.49
C GLU A 745 -3.32 -17.29 5.88
N ARG A 746 -2.59 -18.06 5.05
CA ARG A 746 -3.01 -19.42 4.73
C ARG A 746 -3.39 -20.01 6.09
N SER A 747 -4.63 -20.46 6.23
CA SER A 747 -4.97 -21.41 7.28
C SER A 747 -3.79 -22.37 7.35
N ALA A 748 -3.17 -22.49 8.53
CA ALA A 748 -2.13 -23.47 8.73
C ALA A 748 -2.78 -24.83 8.47
N SER A 749 -2.76 -25.29 7.22
CA SER A 749 -2.86 -26.70 6.92
C SER A 749 -1.72 -27.32 7.72
N GLU A 750 -2.05 -28.23 8.62
CA GLU A 750 -1.08 -28.97 9.42
C GLU A 750 0.14 -29.32 8.55
N PRO A 751 1.37 -29.09 9.03
CA PRO A 751 2.51 -29.66 8.35
C PRO A 751 2.32 -31.17 8.37
N SER A 752 2.18 -31.77 7.19
CA SER A 752 2.26 -33.21 7.04
C SER A 752 3.65 -33.66 7.52
N LEU A 753 3.71 -34.08 8.78
CA LEU A 753 4.84 -34.77 9.38
C LEU A 753 4.95 -36.15 8.74
N HIS A 754 5.38 -36.23 7.48
CA HIS A 754 5.88 -37.46 6.88
C HIS A 754 6.95 -37.11 5.85
N ARG A 755 8.19 -36.92 6.33
CA ARG A 755 9.35 -37.39 5.58
C ARG A 755 10.54 -37.66 6.51
N ALA A 756 11.05 -38.88 6.39
CA ALA A 756 12.30 -39.43 6.89
C ALA A 756 12.34 -39.97 8.33
N VAL A 757 11.87 -41.21 8.49
CA VAL A 757 12.66 -42.23 9.20
C VAL A 757 12.75 -43.45 8.28
N HIS A 758 13.97 -43.97 8.16
CA HIS A 758 14.39 -45.04 7.28
C HIS A 758 13.76 -46.41 7.63
N ALA A 759 13.78 -47.28 6.62
CA ALA A 759 13.45 -48.70 6.56
C ALA A 759 13.70 -49.53 7.84
N GLU A 760 12.78 -50.44 8.17
CA GLU A 760 12.89 -51.88 7.83
C GLU A 760 11.60 -52.63 8.26
N ASP A 761 11.28 -53.65 7.46
CA ASP A 761 10.48 -54.85 7.72
C ASP A 761 8.93 -54.87 7.83
N LEU A 762 8.40 -55.74 6.94
CA LEU A 762 7.19 -56.58 6.97
C LEU A 762 5.92 -56.12 6.19
N ASN A 763 5.75 -56.83 5.07
CA ASN A 763 4.60 -57.02 4.18
C ASN A 763 3.58 -58.03 4.82
N PRO A 764 2.50 -58.50 4.16
CA PRO A 764 1.41 -57.87 3.38
C PRO A 764 0.00 -58.38 3.80
N LEU A 765 -1.08 -57.61 3.60
CA LEU A 765 -2.41 -58.15 3.22
C LEU A 765 -3.13 -57.10 2.34
N LEU A 766 -3.09 -57.25 1.01
CA LEU A 766 -4.13 -57.89 0.18
C LEU A 766 -5.48 -57.13 0.14
N LEU A 767 -5.74 -56.38 -0.94
CA LEU A 767 -6.50 -56.91 -2.09
C LEU A 767 -6.70 -55.85 -3.20
N HIS A 768 -6.36 -56.28 -4.41
CA HIS A 768 -6.78 -55.72 -5.69
C HIS A 768 -8.31 -55.70 -5.82
N THR A 769 -8.87 -54.74 -6.57
CA THR A 769 -9.42 -55.02 -7.91
C THR A 769 -9.91 -53.77 -8.64
N THR A 770 -9.52 -53.72 -9.91
CA THR A 770 -9.90 -52.80 -10.97
C THR A 770 -11.16 -53.31 -11.68
N ARG A 771 -12.07 -52.44 -12.13
CA ARG A 771 -12.61 -52.31 -13.51
C ARG A 771 -14.13 -52.04 -13.67
N LEU A 772 -14.35 -51.00 -14.49
CA LEU A 772 -15.23 -50.86 -15.66
C LEU A 772 -16.77 -50.77 -15.54
N MET A 773 -17.26 -49.74 -16.26
CA MET A 773 -18.60 -49.52 -16.80
C MET A 773 -19.09 -50.70 -17.66
N PRO A 774 -20.41 -50.94 -17.74
CA PRO A 774 -21.28 -50.43 -18.83
C PRO A 774 -22.66 -49.95 -18.28
N LEU A 775 -23.54 -49.20 -18.95
CA LEU A 775 -23.82 -48.85 -20.35
C LEU A 775 -24.32 -47.40 -20.39
#